data_AF-A0A812KV09-F1
#
_entry.id   AF-A0A812KV09-F1
#
_cell.length_a   1.000
_cell.length_b   1.000
_cell.length_c   1.000
_cell.angle_alpha   90.00
_cell.angle_beta   90.00
_cell.angle_gamma   90.00
#
_symmetry.space_group_name_H-M   'P 1'
#
loop_
_entity.id
_entity.type
_entity.pdbx_description
1 polymer ?
#
loop_
_entity_poly.entity_id
_entity_poly.type
_entity_poly.pdbx_seq_one_letter_code
_entity_poly.pdbx_strand_id
1 'polypeptide(L)'
;MDEDEMRLALHELHRVKQELDDGEEPSKETSSLARPIATPARAAKVEEDQTEEALAERLMLAARARIGRMMKPKTKRTDLVPPKCVRDHFETGHKKQLAQMLIECNFDKATFFNRVEKIVLKRDEQVVEKEQGWYSEAEMKADLSWSSPPRINGAVAFCRARSKTHVRKNQYDDVEEFWVTIREKGSSKQMLASEEVHRKIEEAKDDVNLDGKFDGLDEANAREAAEKAQGAVKAAPADSKFQETLAKFCDSLLNKKNKIHVLIRDLEQNYTCSKSQESRDSLEKHLQAMDGEFETLNDLKTKGEVFGWDEKLLVEVESKMKGATFKTSKAMGLESKIRQEKKFFGKSEKPKRTPKAKATPSPSASTCASAVRVARDVVSDIGVAAASSSGGLCALASCDERHAERDSHRLMAKQLKLSLPVPISTLMGTAFPTLRLRDWMDFLLNRNCWHVLCGLVRPDTDREQAILREFWHRFRQCHPDHEVFRLADSNQISLARTAPLLYHGDEGRGRRRTPFLVTSFHGLLGRGIRSGLQAQAKAGAPKEYTKLKPNFIGHSYTNRYLHCAMPKMAYQDDDVFAAILESASAEAEHMWKSGIQHRYTGARYWAVVLNVTGDWPWLVKGGNLGRSFSHAIKGTKEVKKAPAGICHKCLAGTLEYNFECVHLRTPPWLSTLHSQSPFLDPRSSLTSLLCTKGQEADIFAYDLWHSWHLGVAKVFLGSALALLSDRFPGRSVHARFAELNSAYFSWCHEHSHAPILTRLTTSTIEWDPTTNYPKGNWFKGELSTTLGRFVRYMTSGGNNESRMLDLVGEACAAIDTCVRGLYEHDAFLPSETARELGEHGLRFLRRFTTLARMSLESGWALFLVTPKIHVLQHVFLVDLVLAADRGAWVVNPICYSVQQSEDFIGRNSRVARKVHPSQASRRCLERHLLHAYKQYREAGLLVDARD
;
A
#
# COMPACT_ATOMS: atom_id res chain seq x y z
N MET A 1 -33.39 -30.85 -35.27
CA MET A 1 -33.37 -32.07 -34.44
C MET A 1 -34.68 -32.77 -34.71
N ASP A 2 -34.55 -33.95 -35.30
CA ASP A 2 -35.63 -34.81 -35.71
C ASP A 2 -36.27 -35.49 -34.49
N GLU A 3 -37.54 -35.86 -34.58
CA GLU A 3 -38.31 -36.52 -33.51
C GLU A 3 -37.66 -37.85 -33.08
N ASP A 4 -36.94 -38.49 -34.00
CA ASP A 4 -36.18 -39.71 -33.77
C ASP A 4 -34.90 -39.49 -32.95
N GLU A 5 -34.23 -38.34 -33.07
CA GLU A 5 -33.08 -37.99 -32.20
C GLU A 5 -33.53 -37.75 -30.76
N MET A 6 -34.74 -37.21 -30.57
CA MET A 6 -35.30 -36.96 -29.24
C MET A 6 -35.73 -38.26 -28.55
N ARG A 7 -36.22 -39.25 -29.32
CA ARG A 7 -36.53 -40.59 -28.80
C ARG A 7 -35.26 -41.37 -28.40
N LEU A 8 -34.19 -41.27 -29.19
CA LEU A 8 -32.92 -41.90 -28.82
C LEU A 8 -32.37 -41.32 -27.51
N ALA A 9 -32.39 -39.99 -27.37
CA ALA A 9 -31.93 -39.31 -26.16
C ALA A 9 -32.74 -39.69 -24.91
N LEU A 10 -34.06 -39.88 -25.05
CA LEU A 10 -34.95 -40.34 -23.97
C LEU A 10 -34.70 -41.80 -23.57
N HIS A 11 -34.36 -42.65 -24.53
CA HIS A 11 -34.05 -44.06 -24.29
C HIS A 11 -32.70 -44.22 -23.56
N GLU A 12 -31.69 -43.42 -23.93
CA GLU A 12 -30.40 -43.36 -23.25
C GLU A 12 -30.55 -42.90 -21.78
N LEU A 13 -31.45 -41.94 -21.53
CA LEU A 13 -31.72 -41.39 -20.20
C LEU A 13 -32.47 -42.39 -19.29
N HIS A 14 -33.30 -43.25 -19.87
CA HIS A 14 -33.94 -44.34 -19.12
C HIS A 14 -32.95 -45.45 -18.77
N ARG A 15 -32.00 -45.76 -19.65
CA ARG A 15 -30.96 -46.77 -19.39
C ARG A 15 -30.03 -46.36 -18.25
N VAL A 16 -29.59 -45.10 -18.23
CA VAL A 16 -28.73 -44.57 -17.15
C VAL A 16 -29.44 -44.53 -15.80
N LYS A 17 -30.77 -44.40 -15.80
CA LYS A 17 -31.56 -44.42 -14.56
C LYS A 17 -31.72 -45.82 -13.98
N GLN A 18 -31.82 -46.86 -14.82
CA GLN A 18 -31.85 -48.25 -14.36
C GLN A 18 -30.49 -48.72 -13.81
N GLU A 19 -29.37 -48.24 -14.35
CA GLU A 19 -28.04 -48.60 -13.85
C GLU A 19 -27.68 -47.96 -12.49
N LEU A 20 -28.48 -46.99 -12.01
CA LEU A 20 -28.27 -46.33 -10.71
C LEU A 20 -29.10 -46.92 -9.56
N ASP A 21 -30.10 -47.75 -9.86
CA ASP A 21 -31.02 -48.33 -8.86
C ASP A 21 -30.62 -49.77 -8.41
N ASP A 22 -29.61 -50.41 -9.04
CA ASP A 22 -29.22 -51.81 -8.78
C ASP A 22 -27.87 -51.96 -8.03
N GLY A 23 -27.70 -51.28 -6.88
CA GLY A 23 -26.51 -51.42 -6.01
C GLY A 23 -26.84 -51.89 -4.58
N GLU A 24 -26.67 -53.19 -4.32
CA GLU A 24 -27.02 -53.95 -3.11
C GLU A 24 -26.36 -53.50 -1.76
N GLU A 25 -27.14 -53.57 -0.68
CA GLU A 25 -26.70 -53.60 0.74
C GLU A 25 -26.21 -55.01 1.14
N PRO A 26 -25.33 -55.12 2.18
CA PRO A 26 -25.32 -56.32 3.02
C PRO A 26 -25.48 -56.03 4.52
N SER A 27 -26.61 -56.54 5.04
CA SER A 27 -26.86 -57.30 6.29
C SER A 27 -26.12 -56.98 7.60
N LYS A 28 -26.94 -56.75 8.65
CA LYS A 28 -26.63 -56.86 10.08
C LYS A 28 -26.82 -58.30 10.58
N GLU A 29 -25.94 -58.75 11.46
CA GLU A 29 -26.25 -59.79 12.46
C GLU A 29 -25.65 -59.43 13.84
N THR A 30 -26.35 -59.89 14.88
CA THR A 30 -26.38 -59.43 16.27
C THR A 30 -25.68 -60.37 17.25
N SER A 31 -25.10 -59.84 18.34
CA SER A 31 -24.90 -60.54 19.64
C SER A 31 -24.43 -59.51 20.69
N SER A 32 -25.28 -58.96 21.57
CA SER A 32 -25.69 -59.43 22.92
C SER A 32 -24.55 -59.74 23.90
N LEU A 33 -24.35 -58.89 24.93
CA LEU A 33 -24.40 -59.23 26.37
C LEU A 33 -23.97 -58.04 27.26
N ALA A 34 -24.55 -57.98 28.45
CA ALA A 34 -24.60 -56.82 29.35
C ALA A 34 -23.55 -56.84 30.47
N ARG A 35 -23.13 -55.62 30.92
CA ARG A 35 -22.67 -55.14 32.27
C ARG A 35 -21.58 -55.94 33.04
N PRO A 36 -20.70 -55.36 33.91
CA PRO A 36 -20.99 -54.25 34.83
C PRO A 36 -19.83 -53.28 35.15
N ILE A 37 -20.16 -52.32 36.02
CA ILE A 37 -19.29 -51.40 36.77
C ILE A 37 -18.29 -52.18 37.65
N ALA A 38 -17.00 -51.83 37.62
CA ALA A 38 -16.08 -51.96 38.75
C ALA A 38 -14.82 -51.10 38.57
N THR A 39 -14.55 -50.26 39.58
CA THR A 39 -13.31 -49.56 39.86
C THR A 39 -12.12 -50.54 39.97
N PRO A 40 -10.88 -50.10 39.69
CA PRO A 40 -9.88 -50.30 40.73
C PRO A 40 -9.00 -49.07 40.95
N ALA A 41 -8.85 -48.74 42.24
CA ALA A 41 -7.73 -47.98 42.75
C ALA A 41 -6.48 -48.88 42.75
N ARG A 42 -5.33 -48.37 42.28
CA ARG A 42 -4.12 -48.23 43.11
C ARG A 42 -3.01 -47.52 42.34
N ALA A 43 -2.37 -46.61 43.07
CA ALA A 43 -1.18 -45.88 42.68
C ALA A 43 -0.01 -46.81 42.34
N ALA A 44 0.69 -46.48 41.26
CA ALA A 44 2.12 -46.71 41.13
C ALA A 44 2.78 -45.34 40.95
N LYS A 45 3.51 -44.90 41.98
CA LYS A 45 4.48 -43.80 41.86
C LYS A 45 5.55 -44.25 40.87
N VAL A 46 5.59 -43.63 39.71
CA VAL A 46 6.78 -43.63 38.85
C VAL A 46 7.42 -42.25 39.06
N GLU A 47 8.64 -42.25 39.59
CA GLU A 47 9.46 -41.05 39.66
C GLU A 47 9.77 -40.60 38.23
N GLU A 48 9.21 -39.45 37.83
CA GLU A 48 9.57 -38.78 36.58
C GLU A 48 10.97 -38.19 36.74
N ASP A 49 11.97 -38.85 36.16
CA ASP A 49 13.24 -38.21 35.85
C ASP A 49 13.00 -37.25 34.68
N GLN A 50 12.58 -36.02 35.03
CA GLN A 50 12.22 -34.98 34.05
C GLN A 50 13.49 -34.49 33.37
N THR A 51 13.67 -34.86 32.11
CA THR A 51 14.71 -34.26 31.27
C THR A 51 14.50 -32.74 31.19
N GLU A 52 15.59 -31.99 31.31
CA GLU A 52 15.61 -30.51 31.32
C GLU A 52 14.91 -29.91 30.07
N GLU A 53 14.90 -30.67 28.96
CA GLU A 53 14.23 -30.34 27.71
C GLU A 53 12.69 -30.37 27.83
N ALA A 54 12.13 -31.34 28.57
CA ALA A 54 10.68 -31.43 28.82
C ALA A 54 10.18 -30.28 29.72
N LEU A 55 11.00 -29.85 30.68
CA LEU A 55 10.72 -28.69 31.53
C LEU A 55 10.73 -27.38 30.73
N ALA A 56 11.71 -27.20 29.84
CA ALA A 56 11.81 -26.04 28.96
C ALA A 56 10.62 -25.93 28.00
N GLU A 57 10.14 -27.06 27.46
CA GLU A 57 8.97 -27.09 26.57
C GLU A 57 7.68 -26.75 27.31
N ARG A 58 7.48 -27.29 28.52
CA ARG A 58 6.36 -26.93 29.41
C ARG A 58 6.34 -25.44 29.74
N LEU A 59 7.49 -24.85 30.08
CA LEU A 59 7.62 -23.43 30.35
C LEU A 59 7.28 -22.55 29.14
N MET A 60 7.71 -22.96 27.94
CA MET A 60 7.39 -22.27 26.69
C MET A 60 5.90 -22.31 26.34
N LEU A 61 5.24 -23.45 26.58
CA LEU A 61 3.80 -23.57 26.38
C LEU A 61 3.03 -22.67 27.36
N ALA A 62 3.42 -22.68 28.64
CA ALA A 62 2.82 -21.86 29.68
C ALA A 62 2.97 -20.34 29.39
N ALA A 63 4.15 -19.92 28.92
CA ALA A 63 4.42 -18.54 28.54
C ALA A 63 3.57 -18.07 27.35
N ARG A 64 3.45 -18.91 26.30
CA ARG A 64 2.58 -18.62 25.14
C ARG A 64 1.12 -18.46 25.54
N ALA A 65 0.61 -19.37 26.38
CA ALA A 65 -0.76 -19.31 26.88
C ALA A 65 -1.00 -18.04 27.71
N ARG A 66 -0.06 -17.67 28.58
CA ARG A 66 -0.16 -16.46 29.41
C ARG A 66 -0.17 -15.18 28.57
N ILE A 67 0.68 -15.07 27.54
CA ILE A 67 0.68 -13.93 26.62
C ILE A 67 -0.63 -13.86 25.82
N GLY A 68 -1.14 -15.01 25.36
CA GLY A 68 -2.42 -15.08 24.67
C GLY A 68 -3.58 -14.52 25.50
N ARG A 69 -3.58 -14.79 26.82
CA ARG A 69 -4.54 -14.22 27.77
C ARG A 69 -4.35 -12.71 27.97
N MET A 70 -3.10 -12.22 28.05
CA MET A 70 -2.83 -10.78 28.16
C MET A 70 -3.33 -9.99 26.94
N MET A 71 -3.29 -10.58 25.74
CA MET A 71 -3.72 -9.91 24.50
C MET A 71 -5.24 -9.89 24.30
N LYS A 72 -6.00 -10.66 25.09
CA LYS A 72 -7.47 -10.71 25.04
C LYS A 72 -8.06 -10.66 26.48
N PRO A 73 -7.94 -9.53 27.19
CA PRO A 73 -8.45 -9.43 28.55
C PRO A 73 -9.99 -9.53 28.57
N LYS A 74 -10.55 -10.23 29.58
CA LYS A 74 -12.01 -10.28 29.80
C LYS A 74 -12.53 -8.90 30.22
N THR A 75 -13.75 -8.57 29.82
CA THR A 75 -14.39 -7.23 29.80
C THR A 75 -14.50 -6.45 31.12
N LYS A 76 -13.98 -6.96 32.25
CA LYS A 76 -14.08 -6.32 33.58
C LYS A 76 -12.74 -6.06 34.30
N ARG A 77 -11.58 -6.31 33.68
CA ARG A 77 -10.25 -6.09 34.28
C ARG A 77 -9.37 -5.18 33.41
N THR A 78 -9.27 -3.91 33.78
CA THR A 78 -8.52 -2.86 33.07
C THR A 78 -7.02 -2.86 33.37
N ASP A 79 -6.60 -3.52 34.45
CA ASP A 79 -5.21 -3.76 34.86
C ASP A 79 -4.45 -4.72 33.94
N LEU A 80 -5.16 -5.43 33.05
CA LEU A 80 -4.62 -6.48 32.19
C LEU A 80 -4.28 -6.03 30.76
N VAL A 81 -4.37 -4.74 30.44
CA VAL A 81 -4.15 -4.26 29.07
C VAL A 81 -2.65 -4.10 28.77
N PRO A 82 -2.05 -4.84 27.82
CA PRO A 82 -0.65 -4.70 27.46
C PRO A 82 -0.41 -3.36 26.74
N PRO A 83 0.76 -2.71 26.91
CA PRO A 83 1.13 -1.52 26.16
C PRO A 83 1.03 -1.74 24.66
N LYS A 84 0.67 -0.68 23.93
CA LYS A 84 0.40 -0.74 22.49
C LYS A 84 1.58 -1.32 21.69
N CYS A 85 2.81 -0.96 22.03
CA CYS A 85 4.03 -1.46 21.39
C CYS A 85 4.19 -2.99 21.51
N VAL A 86 3.79 -3.58 22.65
CA VAL A 86 3.82 -5.03 22.90
C VAL A 86 2.73 -5.73 22.08
N ARG A 87 1.54 -5.11 21.97
CA ARG A 87 0.43 -5.63 21.15
C ARG A 87 0.78 -5.63 19.66
N ASP A 88 1.31 -4.53 19.15
CA ASP A 88 1.76 -4.41 17.76
C ASP A 88 2.89 -5.42 17.45
N HIS A 89 3.78 -5.69 18.42
CA HIS A 89 4.83 -6.69 18.27
C HIS A 89 4.31 -8.14 18.33
N PHE A 90 3.26 -8.40 19.11
CA PHE A 90 2.58 -9.70 19.14
C PHE A 90 1.81 -9.98 17.84
N GLU A 91 1.15 -8.97 17.27
CA GLU A 91 0.39 -9.06 16.03
C GLU A 91 1.28 -9.24 14.78
N THR A 92 2.54 -8.80 14.84
CA THR A 92 3.54 -8.98 13.77
C THR A 92 4.20 -10.37 13.74
N GLY A 93 3.75 -11.31 14.58
CA GLY A 93 4.15 -12.73 14.49
C GLY A 93 5.28 -13.18 15.44
N HIS A 94 5.80 -12.29 16.29
CA HIS A 94 6.95 -12.58 17.18
C HIS A 94 6.60 -13.34 18.47
N LYS A 95 5.60 -14.21 18.44
CA LYS A 95 5.01 -14.86 19.62
C LYS A 95 5.99 -15.74 20.40
N LYS A 96 6.91 -16.43 19.71
CA LYS A 96 7.94 -17.27 20.34
C LYS A 96 8.98 -16.45 21.10
N GLN A 97 9.39 -15.30 20.54
CA GLN A 97 10.35 -14.39 21.18
C GLN A 97 9.74 -13.72 22.42
N LEU A 98 8.48 -13.30 22.35
CA LEU A 98 7.76 -12.77 23.50
C LEU A 98 7.59 -13.82 24.61
N ALA A 99 7.31 -15.07 24.27
CA ALA A 99 7.22 -16.17 25.24
C ALA A 99 8.56 -16.41 25.94
N GLN A 100 9.67 -16.44 25.18
CA GLN A 100 11.01 -16.58 25.74
C GLN A 100 11.35 -15.40 26.68
N MET A 101 11.05 -14.17 26.28
CA MET A 101 11.26 -12.99 27.11
C MET A 101 10.43 -12.99 28.38
N LEU A 102 9.20 -13.52 28.33
CA LEU A 102 8.36 -13.65 29.52
C LEU A 102 8.95 -14.69 30.50
N ILE A 103 9.53 -15.78 30.00
CA ILE A 103 10.26 -16.77 30.81
C ILE A 103 11.51 -16.12 31.42
N GLU A 104 12.28 -15.38 30.63
CA GLU A 104 13.48 -14.65 31.11
C GLU A 104 13.14 -13.56 32.14
N CYS A 105 11.91 -13.05 32.12
CA CYS A 105 11.39 -12.14 33.14
C CYS A 105 10.73 -12.88 34.30
N ASN A 106 10.93 -14.20 34.42
CA ASN A 106 10.33 -15.06 35.44
C ASN A 106 8.81 -14.89 35.56
N PHE A 107 8.14 -14.70 34.41
CA PHE A 107 6.72 -14.40 34.30
C PHE A 107 6.26 -13.09 34.99
N ASP A 108 7.19 -12.23 35.40
CA ASP A 108 6.89 -10.90 35.92
C ASP A 108 6.46 -9.96 34.79
N LYS A 109 5.21 -9.49 34.91
CA LYS A 109 4.53 -8.75 33.85
C LYS A 109 5.10 -7.33 33.66
N ALA A 110 5.44 -6.65 34.76
CA ALA A 110 5.94 -5.29 34.71
C ALA A 110 7.34 -5.24 34.08
N THR A 111 8.22 -6.14 34.50
CA THR A 111 9.57 -6.32 33.94
C THR A 111 9.50 -6.75 32.49
N PHE A 112 8.59 -7.67 32.15
CA PHE A 112 8.36 -8.10 30.77
C PHE A 112 7.94 -6.93 29.87
N PHE A 113 6.95 -6.12 30.25
CA PHE A 113 6.51 -4.99 29.44
C PHE A 113 7.59 -3.92 29.28
N ASN A 114 8.28 -3.56 30.36
CA ASN A 114 9.41 -2.63 30.30
C ASN A 114 10.55 -3.12 29.38
N ARG A 115 10.81 -4.44 29.39
CA ARG A 115 11.85 -5.05 28.54
C ARG A 115 11.42 -5.09 27.08
N VAL A 116 10.17 -5.48 26.78
CA VAL A 116 9.65 -5.50 25.41
C VAL A 116 9.57 -4.08 24.84
N GLU A 117 9.11 -3.10 25.60
CA GLU A 117 9.03 -1.71 25.19
C GLU A 117 10.42 -1.14 24.84
N LYS A 118 11.44 -1.42 25.65
CA LYS A 118 12.84 -1.05 25.37
C LYS A 118 13.39 -1.69 24.09
N ILE A 119 12.99 -2.93 23.77
CA ILE A 119 13.43 -3.63 22.55
C ILE A 119 12.71 -3.08 21.32
N VAL A 120 11.40 -2.85 21.40
CA VAL A 120 10.61 -2.34 20.26
C VAL A 120 11.01 -0.92 19.87
N LEU A 121 11.48 -0.10 20.83
CA LEU A 121 11.98 1.25 20.60
C LEU A 121 13.39 1.30 19.98
N LYS A 122 14.16 0.20 20.00
CA LYS A 122 15.44 0.08 19.28
C LYS A 122 15.23 -0.72 17.99
N ARG A 123 15.00 -0.02 16.87
CA ARG A 123 15.11 -0.62 15.53
C ARG A 123 16.24 0.03 14.74
N ASP A 124 17.12 -0.82 14.23
CA ASP A 124 18.21 -0.46 13.32
C ASP A 124 17.79 -0.83 11.90
N GLU A 125 17.76 0.15 11.01
CA GLU A 125 17.53 -0.06 9.58
C GLU A 125 18.88 0.01 8.86
N GLN A 126 19.26 -1.06 8.17
CA GLN A 126 20.49 -1.14 7.38
C GLN A 126 20.18 -1.07 5.90
N VAL A 127 20.81 -0.11 5.20
CA VAL A 127 20.72 0.04 3.75
C VAL A 127 22.09 -0.26 3.17
N VAL A 128 22.17 -1.23 2.25
CA VAL A 128 23.40 -1.60 1.54
C VAL A 128 23.28 -1.14 0.08
N GLU A 129 24.15 -0.24 -0.33
CA GLU A 129 24.31 0.21 -1.71
C GLU A 129 25.51 -0.52 -2.35
N LYS A 130 25.28 -1.18 -3.49
CA LYS A 130 26.33 -1.88 -4.27
C LYS A 130 26.55 -1.16 -5.59
N GLU A 131 27.79 -0.81 -5.87
CA GLU A 131 28.25 -0.26 -7.13
C GLU A 131 28.92 -1.40 -7.93
N GLN A 132 28.37 -1.73 -9.10
CA GLN A 132 28.78 -2.86 -9.95
C GLN A 132 28.89 -2.42 -11.42
N GLY A 133 29.75 -3.09 -12.19
CA GLY A 133 29.89 -2.83 -13.62
C GLY A 133 30.70 -3.91 -14.35
N TRP A 134 30.68 -3.87 -15.68
CA TRP A 134 31.49 -4.71 -16.55
C TRP A 134 32.86 -4.06 -16.74
N TYR A 135 33.93 -4.81 -16.48
CA TYR A 135 35.30 -4.35 -16.68
C TYR A 135 36.15 -5.48 -17.26
N SER A 136 36.98 -5.18 -18.24
CA SER A 136 38.10 -6.05 -18.63
C SER A 136 39.20 -6.05 -17.55
N GLU A 137 40.10 -7.03 -17.59
CA GLU A 137 41.23 -7.06 -16.64
C GLU A 137 42.10 -5.78 -16.72
N ALA A 138 42.25 -5.22 -17.93
CA ALA A 138 42.97 -3.97 -18.15
C ALA A 138 42.26 -2.76 -17.54
N GLU A 139 40.93 -2.65 -17.69
CA GLU A 139 40.14 -1.57 -17.11
C GLU A 139 40.00 -1.71 -15.59
N MET A 140 39.96 -2.94 -15.03
CA MET A 140 40.05 -3.11 -13.58
C MET A 140 41.34 -2.51 -13.03
N LYS A 141 42.44 -2.63 -13.78
CA LYS A 141 43.74 -2.06 -13.41
C LYS A 141 43.76 -0.54 -13.58
N ALA A 142 43.24 -0.03 -14.70
CA ALA A 142 43.28 1.39 -15.04
C ALA A 142 42.19 2.22 -14.31
N ASP A 143 40.93 1.84 -14.45
CA ASP A 143 39.77 2.64 -14.03
C ASP A 143 39.41 2.40 -12.56
N LEU A 144 39.49 1.14 -12.11
CA LEU A 144 39.24 0.80 -10.71
C LEU A 144 40.49 0.92 -9.82
N SER A 145 41.65 1.17 -10.43
CA SER A 145 42.96 1.22 -9.76
C SER A 145 43.26 -0.04 -8.94
N TRP A 146 42.80 -1.21 -9.39
CA TRP A 146 43.09 -2.49 -8.72
C TRP A 146 44.52 -2.89 -9.04
N SER A 147 45.46 -2.42 -8.21
CA SER A 147 46.89 -2.62 -8.42
C SER A 147 47.41 -4.01 -8.00
N SER A 148 46.61 -4.81 -7.27
CA SER A 148 47.04 -6.12 -6.78
C SER A 148 46.58 -7.27 -7.71
N PRO A 149 47.52 -8.04 -8.30
CA PRO A 149 47.19 -9.21 -9.10
C PRO A 149 46.24 -10.22 -8.43
N PRO A 150 46.33 -10.50 -7.10
CA PRO A 150 45.41 -11.43 -6.44
C PRO A 150 43.95 -10.99 -6.48
N ARG A 151 43.67 -9.68 -6.50
CA ARG A 151 42.29 -9.16 -6.48
C ARG A 151 41.63 -9.26 -7.85
N ILE A 152 42.37 -8.93 -8.92
CA ILE A 152 41.90 -9.13 -10.29
C ILE A 152 41.71 -10.62 -10.55
N ASN A 153 42.70 -11.45 -10.23
CA ASN A 153 42.62 -12.90 -10.42
C ASN A 153 41.46 -13.52 -9.63
N GLY A 154 41.21 -13.08 -8.38
CA GLY A 154 40.08 -13.53 -7.58
C GLY A 154 38.73 -13.11 -8.17
N ALA A 155 38.63 -11.88 -8.68
CA ALA A 155 37.41 -11.38 -9.32
C ALA A 155 37.12 -12.13 -10.64
N VAL A 156 38.15 -12.35 -11.46
CA VAL A 156 38.07 -13.11 -12.71
C VAL A 156 37.70 -14.57 -12.41
N ALA A 157 38.34 -15.22 -11.44
CA ALA A 157 38.01 -16.58 -11.04
C ALA A 157 36.55 -16.70 -10.54
N PHE A 158 36.10 -15.75 -9.72
CA PHE A 158 34.71 -15.68 -9.25
C PHE A 158 33.71 -15.51 -10.41
N CYS A 159 34.05 -14.70 -11.41
CA CYS A 159 33.21 -14.46 -12.57
C CYS A 159 33.22 -15.66 -13.52
N ARG A 160 34.37 -16.29 -13.76
CA ARG A 160 34.51 -17.50 -14.59
C ARG A 160 33.80 -18.71 -14.01
N ALA A 161 33.77 -18.85 -12.68
CA ALA A 161 32.91 -19.83 -12.00
C ALA A 161 31.40 -19.61 -12.29
N ARG A 162 31.02 -18.43 -12.81
CA ARG A 162 29.66 -18.05 -13.22
C ARG A 162 29.65 -17.48 -14.64
N SER A 163 30.39 -18.12 -15.54
CA SER A 163 30.65 -17.62 -16.91
C SER A 163 29.40 -17.20 -17.67
N LYS A 164 28.28 -17.92 -17.50
CA LYS A 164 27.00 -17.59 -18.16
C LYS A 164 26.40 -16.22 -17.79
N THR A 165 26.77 -15.63 -16.66
CA THR A 165 26.12 -14.41 -16.13
C THR A 165 27.09 -13.30 -15.74
N HIS A 166 28.36 -13.62 -15.49
CA HIS A 166 29.36 -12.68 -14.99
C HIS A 166 30.57 -12.54 -15.91
N VAL A 167 30.55 -13.20 -17.07
CA VAL A 167 31.54 -13.03 -18.15
C VAL A 167 30.79 -12.74 -19.43
N ARG A 168 31.25 -11.75 -20.18
CA ARG A 168 30.77 -11.45 -21.53
C ARG A 168 31.95 -11.04 -22.41
N LYS A 169 31.74 -11.04 -23.72
CA LYS A 169 32.63 -10.33 -24.65
C LYS A 169 32.03 -8.98 -24.98
N ASN A 170 32.86 -7.94 -24.95
CA ASN A 170 32.45 -6.62 -25.39
C ASN A 170 32.17 -6.66 -26.90
N GLN A 171 31.04 -6.08 -27.31
CA GLN A 171 30.53 -6.19 -28.67
C GLN A 171 31.35 -5.42 -29.73
N TYR A 172 32.28 -4.57 -29.31
CA TYR A 172 33.04 -3.69 -30.22
C TYR A 172 34.48 -4.15 -30.47
N ASP A 173 35.13 -4.72 -29.47
CA ASP A 173 36.53 -5.16 -29.53
C ASP A 173 36.73 -6.64 -29.17
N ASP A 174 35.64 -7.37 -28.90
CA ASP A 174 35.60 -8.80 -28.53
C ASP A 174 36.42 -9.14 -27.26
N VAL A 175 36.75 -8.15 -26.44
CA VAL A 175 37.51 -8.32 -25.20
C VAL A 175 36.61 -8.92 -24.11
N GLU A 176 37.12 -9.90 -23.35
CA GLU A 176 36.39 -10.46 -22.19
C GLU A 176 36.24 -9.41 -21.07
N GLU A 177 35.00 -9.16 -20.68
CA GLU A 177 34.63 -8.31 -19.55
C GLU A 177 33.96 -9.13 -18.44
N PHE A 178 34.21 -8.72 -17.21
CA PHE A 178 33.74 -9.40 -16.02
C PHE A 178 32.84 -8.48 -15.19
N TRP A 179 31.69 -8.99 -14.73
CA TRP A 179 30.76 -8.22 -13.89
C TRP A 179 31.28 -8.19 -12.44
N VAL A 180 31.93 -7.09 -12.08
CA VAL A 180 32.61 -6.96 -10.78
C VAL A 180 31.92 -5.94 -9.87
N THR A 181 31.88 -6.27 -8.58
CA THR A 181 31.41 -5.32 -7.55
C THR A 181 32.57 -4.42 -7.16
N ILE A 182 32.44 -3.15 -7.51
CA ILE A 182 33.46 -2.12 -7.31
C ILE A 182 33.48 -1.71 -5.84
N ARG A 183 32.28 -1.49 -5.26
CA ARG A 183 32.14 -0.98 -3.90
C ARG A 183 30.81 -1.39 -3.29
N GLU A 184 30.85 -1.88 -2.07
CA GLU A 184 29.67 -2.15 -1.26
C GLU A 184 29.70 -1.22 -0.05
N LYS A 185 28.71 -0.33 0.08
CA LYS A 185 28.57 0.60 1.19
C LYS A 185 27.32 0.25 1.98
N GLY A 186 27.48 -0.13 3.24
CA GLY A 186 26.39 -0.21 4.20
C GLY A 186 26.26 1.10 4.98
N SER A 187 25.04 1.59 5.15
CA SER A 187 24.73 2.59 6.19
C SER A 187 23.70 2.00 7.15
N SER A 188 24.01 2.04 8.45
CA SER A 188 23.12 1.61 9.53
C SER A 188 22.62 2.86 10.23
N LYS A 189 21.30 3.06 10.29
CA LYS A 189 20.71 4.19 11.01
C LYS A 189 20.12 3.72 12.32
N GLN A 190 20.76 4.11 13.42
CA GLN A 190 20.20 4.00 14.78
C GLN A 190 19.31 5.21 15.04
N MET A 191 18.01 5.01 15.29
CA MET A 191 17.16 6.04 15.87
C MET A 191 17.11 5.86 17.40
N LEU A 192 17.73 6.78 18.13
CA LEU A 192 17.42 7.00 19.55
C LEU A 192 16.18 7.88 19.61
N ALA A 193 15.03 7.31 19.95
CA ALA A 193 13.89 8.08 20.45
C ALA A 193 14.14 8.36 21.93
N SER A 194 14.70 9.53 22.25
CA SER A 194 14.65 10.07 23.61
C SER A 194 13.28 10.72 23.81
N GLU A 195 12.32 9.98 24.35
CA GLU A 195 11.23 10.58 25.12
C GLU A 195 11.67 10.56 26.58
N GLU A 196 12.07 11.73 27.08
CA GLU A 196 12.33 11.96 28.49
C GLU A 196 11.05 12.59 29.08
N VAL A 197 10.27 11.81 29.83
CA VAL A 197 9.20 12.35 30.67
C VAL A 197 9.47 11.88 32.10
N HIS A 198 9.94 12.84 32.90
CA HIS A 198 10.00 12.76 34.36
C HIS A 198 8.64 12.34 34.94
N ARG A 199 8.63 11.31 35.78
CA ARG A 199 7.64 11.22 36.86
C ARG A 199 8.36 10.91 38.16
N LYS A 200 8.32 11.90 39.06
CA LYS A 200 8.90 11.89 40.40
C LYS A 200 8.37 10.72 41.21
N ILE A 201 9.30 10.12 41.94
CA ILE A 201 9.07 9.25 43.10
C ILE A 201 8.64 10.18 44.24
N GLU A 202 7.46 9.93 44.82
CA GLU A 202 7.19 10.25 46.22
C GLU A 202 6.52 9.03 46.84
N GLU A 203 7.05 8.67 48.00
CA GLU A 203 6.76 7.50 48.80
C GLU A 203 5.44 7.65 49.58
N ALA A 204 4.72 6.55 49.79
CA ALA A 204 4.09 6.25 51.06
C ALA A 204 3.93 4.73 51.20
N LYS A 205 4.54 4.21 52.26
CA LYS A 205 4.36 2.86 52.79
C LYS A 205 2.91 2.69 53.27
N ASP A 206 2.39 1.46 53.18
CA ASP A 206 1.80 0.77 54.34
C ASP A 206 1.67 -0.73 54.04
N ASP A 207 2.12 -1.52 55.02
CA ASP A 207 1.96 -2.98 55.10
C ASP A 207 0.50 -3.36 55.34
N VAL A 208 -0.01 -4.36 54.61
CA VAL A 208 -1.05 -5.26 55.15
C VAL A 208 -0.74 -6.70 54.72
N ASN A 209 -0.79 -7.56 55.73
CA ASN A 209 -0.40 -8.96 55.76
C ASN A 209 -1.57 -9.90 55.40
N LEU A 210 -1.20 -11.04 54.80
CA LEU A 210 -1.80 -12.40 54.85
C LEU A 210 -3.25 -12.72 54.39
N ASP A 211 -3.27 -13.85 53.66
CA ASP A 211 -4.20 -14.99 53.70
C ASP A 211 -5.54 -14.96 52.96
N GLY A 212 -5.70 -15.98 52.11
CA GLY A 212 -6.96 -16.38 51.50
C GLY A 212 -6.78 -17.32 50.31
N LYS A 213 -6.72 -18.62 50.58
CA LYS A 213 -6.91 -19.71 49.60
C LYS A 213 -8.17 -19.45 48.76
N PHE A 214 -8.11 -19.70 47.46
CA PHE A 214 -9.25 -20.26 46.73
C PHE A 214 -8.76 -21.21 45.63
N ASP A 215 -9.25 -22.44 45.75
CA ASP A 215 -8.82 -23.67 45.10
C ASP A 215 -9.26 -23.81 43.64
N GLY A 216 -8.44 -24.55 42.88
CA GLY A 216 -8.86 -25.81 42.27
C GLY A 216 -10.07 -25.79 41.33
N LEU A 217 -9.89 -25.31 40.10
CA LEU A 217 -10.75 -25.71 38.97
C LEU A 217 -10.03 -25.69 37.60
N ASP A 218 -8.83 -25.11 37.51
CA ASP A 218 -8.11 -24.90 36.24
C ASP A 218 -7.13 -26.03 35.85
N GLU A 219 -6.73 -26.90 36.79
CA GLU A 219 -5.75 -27.97 36.52
C GLU A 219 -6.35 -29.21 35.85
N ALA A 220 -7.66 -29.47 36.04
CA ALA A 220 -8.32 -30.64 35.45
C ALA A 220 -8.53 -30.49 33.92
N ASN A 221 -8.88 -29.28 33.47
CA ASN A 221 -9.12 -28.99 32.05
C ASN A 221 -7.81 -28.90 31.23
N ALA A 222 -6.68 -28.64 31.89
CA ALA A 222 -5.37 -28.57 31.25
C ALA A 222 -4.79 -29.96 30.95
N ARG A 223 -5.16 -31.00 31.72
CA ARG A 223 -4.74 -32.38 31.49
C ARG A 223 -5.50 -33.04 30.33
N GLU A 224 -6.79 -32.78 30.20
CA GLU A 224 -7.62 -33.36 29.12
C GLU A 224 -7.26 -32.83 27.72
N ALA A 225 -6.70 -31.62 27.65
CA ALA A 225 -6.19 -31.03 26.40
C ALA A 225 -4.81 -31.56 25.99
N ALA A 226 -4.03 -32.13 26.91
CA ALA A 226 -2.67 -32.61 26.66
C ALA A 226 -2.64 -34.04 26.07
N GLU A 227 -3.60 -34.89 26.42
CA GLU A 227 -3.68 -36.27 25.90
C GLU A 227 -4.10 -36.34 24.42
N LYS A 228 -4.80 -35.33 23.90
CA LYS A 228 -5.25 -35.30 22.49
C LYS A 228 -4.17 -34.88 21.48
N ALA A 229 -2.98 -34.47 21.91
CA ALA A 229 -1.97 -33.88 21.03
C ALA A 229 -0.79 -34.81 20.65
N GLN A 230 -0.75 -36.05 21.14
CA GLN A 230 0.37 -36.99 20.89
C GLN A 230 0.29 -37.76 19.55
N GLY A 231 -0.33 -37.18 18.52
CA GLY A 231 -0.39 -37.76 17.19
C GLY A 231 0.53 -37.06 16.19
N ALA A 232 1.72 -37.65 15.98
CA ALA A 232 2.62 -37.52 14.82
C ALA A 232 3.51 -36.26 14.65
N VAL A 233 4.81 -36.40 14.95
CA VAL A 233 5.93 -35.77 14.20
C VAL A 233 7.19 -36.67 14.30
N LYS A 234 7.86 -36.95 13.18
CA LYS A 234 9.17 -37.66 13.11
C LYS A 234 10.34 -36.68 13.24
N ALA A 235 11.38 -37.02 14.01
CA ALA A 235 12.57 -36.20 14.26
C ALA A 235 13.76 -36.48 13.29
N ALA A 236 14.60 -35.48 13.06
CA ALA A 236 15.83 -35.52 12.23
C ALA A 236 17.09 -35.79 13.09
N PRO A 237 18.19 -36.32 12.51
CA PRO A 237 19.37 -36.79 13.28
C PRO A 237 20.22 -35.68 13.90
N ALA A 238 20.84 -35.97 15.06
CA ALA A 238 21.51 -35.05 15.97
C ALA A 238 22.71 -34.29 15.37
N ASP A 239 23.42 -34.88 14.41
CA ASP A 239 24.66 -34.33 13.83
C ASP A 239 24.42 -33.03 13.06
N SER A 240 23.24 -32.89 12.44
CA SER A 240 22.88 -31.66 11.70
C SER A 240 22.74 -30.44 12.62
N LYS A 241 22.38 -30.64 13.90
CA LYS A 241 22.16 -29.55 14.87
C LYS A 241 23.48 -29.02 15.42
N PHE A 242 24.49 -29.89 15.58
CA PHE A 242 25.83 -29.48 16.03
C PHE A 242 26.56 -28.65 14.97
N GLN A 243 26.54 -29.09 13.71
CA GLN A 243 27.16 -28.36 12.60
C GLN A 243 26.56 -26.96 12.43
N GLU A 244 25.25 -26.83 12.55
CA GLU A 244 24.57 -25.52 12.51
C GLU A 244 25.01 -24.62 13.69
N THR A 245 25.24 -25.21 14.86
CA THR A 245 25.70 -24.48 16.07
C THR A 245 27.13 -23.98 15.90
N LEU A 246 28.05 -24.81 15.39
CA LEU A 246 29.43 -24.40 15.11
C LEU A 246 29.50 -23.31 14.03
N ALA A 247 28.69 -23.43 12.96
CA ALA A 247 28.62 -22.42 11.91
C ALA A 247 28.16 -21.06 12.46
N LYS A 248 27.07 -21.05 13.24
CA LYS A 248 26.58 -19.83 13.92
C LYS A 248 27.62 -19.24 14.88
N PHE A 249 28.42 -20.07 15.54
CA PHE A 249 29.47 -19.61 16.43
C PHE A 249 30.62 -18.92 15.68
N CYS A 250 31.07 -19.50 14.56
CA CYS A 250 32.09 -18.89 13.69
C CYS A 250 31.61 -17.55 13.13
N ASP A 251 30.36 -17.46 12.68
CA ASP A 251 29.75 -16.20 12.22
C ASP A 251 29.68 -15.14 13.34
N SER A 252 29.41 -15.56 14.58
CA SER A 252 29.41 -14.70 15.75
C SER A 252 30.80 -14.12 16.07
N LEU A 253 31.86 -14.93 15.93
CA LEU A 253 33.25 -14.48 16.09
C LEU A 253 33.64 -13.45 15.02
N LEU A 254 33.32 -13.73 13.76
CA LEU A 254 33.62 -12.84 12.63
C LEU A 254 32.94 -11.46 12.80
N ASN A 255 31.68 -11.46 13.23
CA ASN A 255 30.94 -10.23 13.50
C ASN A 255 31.56 -9.41 14.63
N LYS A 256 32.07 -10.05 15.69
CA LYS A 256 32.74 -9.37 16.81
C LYS A 256 34.12 -8.83 16.41
N LYS A 257 34.89 -9.58 15.61
CA LYS A 257 36.14 -9.11 14.98
C LYS A 257 35.92 -7.82 14.17
N ASN A 258 34.88 -7.81 13.33
CA ASN A 258 34.54 -6.63 12.51
C ASN A 258 34.20 -5.40 13.36
N LYS A 259 33.53 -5.56 14.51
CA LYS A 259 33.25 -4.44 15.43
C LYS A 259 34.53 -3.82 15.99
N ILE A 260 35.50 -4.65 16.36
CA ILE A 260 36.81 -4.19 16.88
C ILE A 260 37.60 -3.48 15.77
N HIS A 261 37.65 -4.02 14.55
CA HIS A 261 38.31 -3.35 13.41
C HIS A 261 37.71 -1.98 13.10
N VAL A 262 36.37 -1.84 13.15
CA VAL A 262 35.71 -0.54 12.94
C VAL A 262 36.11 0.45 14.01
N LEU A 263 36.24 0.01 15.27
CA LEU A 263 36.68 0.89 16.36
C LEU A 263 38.14 1.29 16.21
N ILE A 264 39.04 0.38 15.85
CA ILE A 264 40.45 0.70 15.58
C ILE A 264 40.54 1.78 14.50
N ARG A 265 39.83 1.62 13.37
CA ARG A 265 39.81 2.60 12.28
C ARG A 265 39.24 3.96 12.70
N ASP A 266 38.19 3.97 13.53
CA ASP A 266 37.63 5.21 14.08
C ASP A 266 38.65 5.94 14.97
N LEU A 267 39.37 5.19 15.81
CA LEU A 267 40.45 5.70 16.64
C LEU A 267 41.59 6.28 15.78
N GLU A 268 42.00 5.59 14.71
CA GLU A 268 43.04 6.06 13.78
C GLU A 268 42.66 7.35 13.04
N GLN A 269 41.42 7.43 12.56
CA GLN A 269 41.02 8.49 11.62
C GLN A 269 40.60 9.80 12.28
N ASN A 270 40.24 9.74 13.57
CA ASN A 270 39.59 10.84 14.26
C ASN A 270 40.32 11.27 15.54
N TYR A 271 41.31 10.51 16.02
CA TYR A 271 41.99 10.76 17.28
C TYR A 271 43.50 10.51 17.15
N THR A 272 44.32 11.45 17.63
CA THR A 272 45.79 11.42 17.47
C THR A 272 46.54 11.43 18.80
N CYS A 273 45.86 11.27 19.94
CA CYS A 273 46.50 11.32 21.26
C CYS A 273 47.11 9.97 21.67
N SER A 274 48.11 9.98 22.57
CA SER A 274 48.80 8.77 23.06
C SER A 274 47.85 7.71 23.61
N LYS A 275 46.85 8.10 24.40
CA LYS A 275 45.82 7.20 24.93
C LYS A 275 45.01 6.48 23.83
N SER A 276 44.79 7.14 22.69
CA SER A 276 44.12 6.52 21.55
C SER A 276 45.02 5.53 20.81
N GLN A 277 46.34 5.70 20.85
CA GLN A 277 47.31 4.73 20.32
C GLN A 277 47.37 3.49 21.22
N GLU A 278 47.53 3.65 22.53
CA GLU A 278 47.53 2.52 23.49
C GLU A 278 46.25 1.69 23.42
N SER A 279 45.11 2.36 23.23
CA SER A 279 43.80 1.71 23.03
C SER A 279 43.74 0.90 21.73
N ARG A 280 44.38 1.38 20.65
CA ARG A 280 44.48 0.65 19.37
C ARG A 280 45.35 -0.58 19.50
N ASP A 281 46.55 -0.44 20.05
CA ASP A 281 47.51 -1.53 20.21
C ASP A 281 46.92 -2.66 21.07
N SER A 282 46.19 -2.30 22.14
CA SER A 282 45.51 -3.26 23.01
C SER A 282 44.35 -3.99 22.30
N LEU A 283 43.59 -3.30 21.45
CA LEU A 283 42.53 -3.91 20.64
C LEU A 283 43.10 -4.83 19.56
N GLU A 284 44.18 -4.44 18.89
CA GLU A 284 44.86 -5.25 17.88
C GLU A 284 45.40 -6.56 18.46
N LYS A 285 45.98 -6.52 19.68
CA LYS A 285 46.44 -7.72 20.38
C LYS A 285 45.31 -8.72 20.65
N HIS A 286 44.13 -8.23 21.06
CA HIS A 286 42.98 -9.09 21.29
C HIS A 286 42.38 -9.62 19.97
N LEU A 287 42.49 -8.83 18.90
CA LEU A 287 42.04 -9.23 17.58
C LEU A 287 42.88 -10.37 17.01
N GLN A 288 44.21 -10.29 17.12
CA GLN A 288 45.12 -11.38 16.76
C GLN A 288 44.81 -12.66 17.54
N ALA A 289 44.51 -12.55 18.83
CA ALA A 289 44.12 -13.69 19.66
C ALA A 289 42.77 -14.30 19.25
N MET A 290 41.82 -13.50 18.77
CA MET A 290 40.55 -13.98 18.22
C MET A 290 40.73 -14.64 16.86
N ASP A 291 41.63 -14.12 16.03
CA ASP A 291 41.93 -14.67 14.71
C ASP A 291 42.52 -16.07 14.80
N GLY A 292 43.48 -16.30 15.70
CA GLY A 292 44.04 -17.64 15.91
C GLY A 292 42.99 -18.67 16.39
N GLU A 293 42.02 -18.27 17.20
CA GLU A 293 40.91 -19.16 17.61
C GLU A 293 39.93 -19.43 16.47
N PHE A 294 39.64 -18.42 15.65
CA PHE A 294 38.77 -18.56 14.49
C PHE A 294 39.39 -19.52 13.46
N GLU A 295 40.68 -19.38 13.16
CA GLU A 295 41.41 -20.29 12.27
C GLU A 295 41.40 -21.72 12.83
N THR A 296 41.71 -21.90 14.11
CA THR A 296 41.67 -23.23 14.77
C THR A 296 40.29 -23.89 14.67
N LEU A 297 39.20 -23.14 14.91
CA LEU A 297 37.84 -23.65 14.81
C LEU A 297 37.43 -23.95 13.37
N ASN A 298 37.89 -23.16 12.41
CA ASN A 298 37.62 -23.40 10.99
C ASN A 298 38.38 -24.62 10.46
N ASP A 299 39.59 -24.86 10.94
CA ASP A 299 40.36 -26.07 10.64
C ASP A 299 39.70 -27.32 11.22
N LEU A 300 39.23 -27.26 12.47
CA LEU A 300 38.49 -28.37 13.08
C LEU A 300 37.15 -28.61 12.37
N LYS A 301 36.47 -27.55 11.94
CA LYS A 301 35.26 -27.65 11.11
C LYS A 301 35.55 -28.35 9.79
N THR A 302 36.61 -27.95 9.11
CA THR A 302 37.03 -28.56 7.83
C THR A 302 37.41 -30.01 8.03
N LYS A 303 38.11 -30.36 9.13
CA LYS A 303 38.42 -31.75 9.48
C LYS A 303 37.14 -32.58 9.68
N GLY A 304 36.13 -32.05 10.37
CA GLY A 304 34.86 -32.74 10.59
C GLY A 304 34.04 -32.92 9.31
N GLU A 305 34.09 -31.95 8.41
CA GLU A 305 33.44 -32.02 7.09
C GLU A 305 34.11 -33.03 6.15
N VAL A 306 35.44 -33.18 6.23
CA VAL A 306 36.22 -34.07 5.35
C VAL A 306 36.30 -35.51 5.88
N PHE A 307 36.52 -35.68 7.18
CA PHE A 307 36.81 -37.00 7.78
C PHE A 307 35.66 -37.55 8.63
N GLY A 308 34.55 -36.81 8.75
CA GLY A 308 33.41 -37.16 9.60
C GLY A 308 33.53 -36.61 11.02
N TRP A 309 32.39 -36.54 11.71
CA TRP A 309 32.30 -35.98 13.06
C TRP A 309 32.33 -37.11 14.09
N ASP A 310 33.54 -37.50 14.51
CA ASP A 310 33.70 -38.44 15.62
C ASP A 310 33.62 -37.73 16.98
N GLU A 311 33.36 -38.51 18.02
CA GLU A 311 33.16 -38.01 19.39
C GLU A 311 34.38 -37.25 19.93
N LYS A 312 35.59 -37.64 19.50
CA LYS A 312 36.84 -36.99 19.93
C LYS A 312 36.97 -35.60 19.32
N LEU A 313 36.62 -35.44 18.05
CA LEU A 313 36.64 -34.17 17.35
C LEU A 313 35.55 -33.22 17.89
N LEU A 314 34.37 -33.75 18.22
CA LEU A 314 33.29 -32.96 18.83
C LEU A 314 33.71 -32.38 20.19
N VAL A 315 34.33 -33.18 21.06
CA VAL A 315 34.87 -32.73 22.35
C VAL A 315 35.98 -31.68 22.16
N GLU A 316 36.84 -31.86 21.16
CA GLU A 316 37.88 -30.88 20.84
C GLU A 316 37.30 -29.54 20.38
N VAL A 317 36.30 -29.57 19.50
CA VAL A 317 35.59 -28.39 19.02
C VAL A 317 34.89 -27.66 20.17
N GLU A 318 34.18 -28.37 21.05
CA GLU A 318 33.53 -27.74 22.20
C GLU A 318 34.53 -27.07 23.16
N SER A 319 35.67 -27.72 23.40
CA SER A 319 36.75 -27.16 24.22
C SER A 319 37.30 -25.86 23.61
N LYS A 320 37.53 -25.84 22.29
CA LYS A 320 37.97 -24.64 21.56
C LYS A 320 36.91 -23.55 21.52
N MET A 321 35.63 -23.90 21.37
CA MET A 321 34.53 -22.94 21.43
C MET A 321 34.46 -22.26 22.81
N LYS A 322 34.68 -23.00 23.91
CA LYS A 322 34.76 -22.43 25.26
C LYS A 322 35.94 -21.48 25.40
N GLY A 323 37.13 -21.85 24.92
CA GLY A 323 38.32 -21.00 24.92
C GLY A 323 38.14 -19.70 24.12
N ALA A 324 37.59 -19.83 22.90
CA ALA A 324 37.28 -18.70 22.03
C ALA A 324 36.23 -17.76 22.64
N THR A 325 35.23 -18.31 23.34
CA THR A 325 34.20 -17.51 24.03
C THR A 325 34.81 -16.61 25.10
N PHE A 326 35.73 -17.13 25.90
CA PHE A 326 36.40 -16.36 26.96
C PHE A 326 37.25 -15.21 26.39
N LYS A 327 38.11 -15.51 25.40
CA LYS A 327 38.97 -14.50 24.74
C LYS A 327 38.14 -13.41 24.06
N THR A 328 37.06 -13.81 23.41
CA THR A 328 36.12 -12.90 22.75
C THR A 328 35.38 -12.03 23.76
N SER A 329 34.95 -12.58 24.88
CA SER A 329 34.30 -11.81 25.95
C SER A 329 35.21 -10.72 26.49
N LYS A 330 36.49 -11.05 26.73
CA LYS A 330 37.51 -10.08 27.16
C LYS A 330 37.74 -8.97 26.13
N ALA A 331 37.84 -9.33 24.84
CA ALA A 331 38.00 -8.38 23.74
C ALA A 331 36.80 -7.43 23.63
N MET A 332 35.58 -7.94 23.76
CA MET A 332 34.35 -7.14 23.72
C MET A 332 34.19 -6.24 24.95
N GLY A 333 34.65 -6.68 26.12
CA GLY A 333 34.70 -5.84 27.32
C GLY A 333 35.64 -4.65 27.15
N LEU A 334 36.83 -4.89 26.58
CA LEU A 334 37.79 -3.83 26.27
C LEU A 334 37.25 -2.86 25.20
N GLU A 335 36.62 -3.39 24.15
CA GLU A 335 35.96 -2.62 23.09
C GLU A 335 34.90 -1.66 23.66
N SER A 336 34.05 -2.17 24.56
CA SER A 336 33.01 -1.37 25.21
C SER A 336 33.59 -0.28 26.10
N LYS A 337 34.66 -0.60 26.85
CA LYS A 337 35.38 0.37 27.69
C LYS A 337 35.96 1.52 26.85
N ILE A 338 36.68 1.19 25.78
CA ILE A 338 37.31 2.19 24.90
C ILE A 338 36.25 3.08 24.21
N ARG A 339 35.09 2.53 23.84
CA ARG A 339 33.98 3.35 23.31
C ARG A 339 33.43 4.35 24.31
N GLN A 340 33.46 4.06 25.59
CA GLN A 340 33.03 5.00 26.62
C GLN A 340 34.10 6.06 26.87
N GLU A 341 35.38 5.69 26.78
CA GLU A 341 36.52 6.57 27.03
C GLU A 341 36.81 7.51 25.85
N LYS A 342 36.49 7.13 24.60
CA LYS A 342 36.81 7.93 23.41
C LYS A 342 36.16 9.32 23.36
N LYS A 343 35.13 9.58 24.18
CA LYS A 343 34.55 10.92 24.35
C LYS A 343 35.52 11.91 24.99
N PHE A 344 36.54 11.41 25.68
CA PHE A 344 37.61 12.19 26.30
C PHE A 344 38.87 12.27 25.43
N PHE A 345 38.85 11.69 24.22
CA PHE A 345 39.96 11.80 23.28
C PHE A 345 39.79 13.09 22.44
N GLY A 346 40.85 13.89 22.31
CA GLY A 346 40.84 15.10 21.49
C GLY A 346 40.74 14.77 19.99
N LYS A 347 39.89 15.50 19.25
CA LYS A 347 39.65 15.29 17.80
C LYS A 347 40.66 16.04 16.93
N SER A 348 41.07 15.44 15.82
CA SER A 348 41.95 16.08 14.82
C SER A 348 41.21 17.08 13.91
N GLU A 349 41.76 18.27 13.66
CA GLU A 349 41.24 19.24 12.68
C GLU A 349 41.45 18.77 11.23
N LYS A 350 40.44 18.89 10.34
CA LYS A 350 40.51 18.50 8.91
C LYS A 350 40.29 19.69 7.95
N PRO A 351 41.03 19.79 6.83
CA PRO A 351 40.92 20.90 5.86
C PRO A 351 39.79 20.71 4.82
N LYS A 352 39.22 21.83 4.35
CA LYS A 352 38.06 21.91 3.42
C LYS A 352 38.43 21.57 1.96
N ARG A 353 37.59 20.80 1.26
CA ARG A 353 37.65 20.53 -0.19
C ARG A 353 36.49 21.19 -0.95
N THR A 354 36.77 21.66 -2.17
CA THR A 354 35.88 22.37 -3.11
C THR A 354 34.87 21.46 -3.84
N PRO A 355 33.69 21.97 -4.28
CA PRO A 355 32.62 21.15 -4.85
C PRO A 355 32.62 21.07 -6.39
N LYS A 356 32.34 19.87 -6.92
CA LYS A 356 32.01 19.61 -8.34
C LYS A 356 30.50 19.71 -8.58
N ALA A 357 30.13 20.25 -9.74
CA ALA A 357 28.76 20.43 -10.23
C ALA A 357 27.96 19.12 -10.32
N LYS A 358 26.70 19.14 -9.86
CA LYS A 358 25.74 18.04 -9.95
C LYS A 358 24.53 18.43 -10.80
N ALA A 359 24.08 17.45 -11.57
CA ALA A 359 22.87 17.44 -12.38
C ALA A 359 21.64 18.02 -11.66
N THR A 360 20.83 18.75 -12.43
CA THR A 360 19.60 19.42 -12.04
C THR A 360 18.60 18.43 -11.40
N PRO A 361 18.24 18.59 -10.11
CA PRO A 361 17.17 17.82 -9.50
C PRO A 361 15.81 18.34 -9.98
N SER A 362 14.86 17.43 -10.19
CA SER A 362 13.43 17.76 -10.29
C SER A 362 13.00 18.66 -9.11
N PRO A 363 12.09 19.64 -9.29
CA PRO A 363 11.74 20.60 -8.24
C PRO A 363 10.89 19.96 -7.14
N SER A 364 11.54 19.24 -6.22
CA SER A 364 10.91 18.74 -5.00
C SER A 364 10.78 19.89 -4.00
N ALA A 365 9.55 20.23 -3.61
CA ALA A 365 9.25 21.34 -2.70
C ALA A 365 10.05 21.25 -1.39
N SER A 366 10.96 22.21 -1.18
CA SER A 366 11.74 22.42 0.04
C SER A 366 10.88 23.08 1.14
N THR A 367 11.37 23.11 2.39
CA THR A 367 10.74 23.93 3.44
C THR A 367 11.01 25.41 3.15
N CYS A 368 10.14 26.34 3.59
CA CYS A 368 10.41 27.77 3.39
C CYS A 368 11.75 28.20 4.03
N ALA A 369 12.12 27.64 5.19
CA ALA A 369 13.43 27.90 5.80
C ALA A 369 14.60 27.43 4.91
N SER A 370 14.45 26.28 4.23
CA SER A 370 15.44 25.83 3.26
C SER A 370 15.48 26.72 2.02
N ALA A 371 14.33 27.24 1.57
CA ALA A 371 14.28 28.17 0.44
C ALA A 371 14.94 29.52 0.78
N VAL A 372 14.73 30.03 2.00
CA VAL A 372 15.40 31.24 2.51
C VAL A 372 16.92 31.04 2.58
N ARG A 373 17.40 29.89 3.09
CA ARG A 373 18.84 29.57 3.09
C ARG A 373 19.43 29.52 1.69
N VAL A 374 18.79 28.78 0.78
CA VAL A 374 19.22 28.71 -0.61
C VAL A 374 19.22 30.09 -1.26
N ALA A 375 18.23 30.94 -0.98
CA ALA A 375 18.21 32.30 -1.49
C ALA A 375 19.40 33.13 -0.97
N ARG A 376 19.78 32.99 0.31
CA ARG A 376 20.98 33.65 0.86
C ARG A 376 22.26 33.14 0.22
N ASP A 377 22.40 31.84 0.05
CA ASP A 377 23.56 31.23 -0.58
C ASP A 377 23.69 31.74 -2.03
N VAL A 378 22.60 31.74 -2.80
CA VAL A 378 22.59 32.26 -4.18
C VAL A 378 22.93 33.76 -4.22
N VAL A 379 22.35 34.58 -3.34
CA VAL A 379 22.67 36.02 -3.24
C VAL A 379 24.14 36.24 -2.89
N SER A 380 24.71 35.40 -2.04
CA SER A 380 26.13 35.43 -1.69
C SER A 380 27.01 35.08 -2.90
N ASP A 381 26.60 34.11 -3.72
CA ASP A 381 27.38 33.62 -4.86
C ASP A 381 27.36 34.59 -6.05
N ILE A 382 26.19 35.15 -6.40
CA ILE A 382 26.03 36.02 -7.59
C ILE A 382 26.12 37.51 -7.26
N GLY A 383 26.07 37.87 -5.97
CA GLY A 383 26.04 39.26 -5.50
C GLY A 383 24.65 39.90 -5.53
N VAL A 384 24.43 40.87 -4.65
CA VAL A 384 23.14 41.56 -4.46
C VAL A 384 22.66 42.26 -5.73
N ALA A 385 23.57 42.87 -6.49
CA ALA A 385 23.23 43.58 -7.72
C ALA A 385 22.62 42.64 -8.77
N ALA A 386 23.25 41.49 -9.02
CA ALA A 386 22.72 40.49 -9.95
C ALA A 386 21.42 39.85 -9.41
N ALA A 387 21.36 39.53 -8.11
CA ALA A 387 20.17 38.95 -7.50
C ALA A 387 18.94 39.89 -7.50
N SER A 388 19.14 41.21 -7.51
CA SER A 388 18.05 42.19 -7.56
C SER A 388 17.29 42.16 -8.89
N SER A 389 17.91 41.68 -9.97
CA SER A 389 17.26 41.52 -11.28
C SER A 389 16.10 40.52 -11.26
N SER A 390 16.08 39.59 -10.30
CA SER A 390 15.07 38.53 -10.22
C SER A 390 13.72 38.99 -9.62
N GLY A 391 13.62 40.25 -9.18
CA GLY A 391 12.38 40.85 -8.64
C GLY A 391 11.96 40.41 -7.24
N GLY A 392 12.66 39.46 -6.59
CA GLY A 392 12.27 38.97 -5.26
C GLY A 392 13.27 38.09 -4.51
N LEU A 393 14.39 37.69 -5.13
CA LEU A 393 15.38 36.79 -4.50
C LEU A 393 16.10 37.46 -3.31
N CYS A 394 16.50 38.73 -3.44
CA CYS A 394 17.06 39.50 -2.32
C CYS A 394 16.10 39.58 -1.14
N ALA A 395 14.82 39.89 -1.41
CA ALA A 395 13.79 39.97 -0.37
C ALA A 395 13.54 38.62 0.32
N LEU A 396 13.61 37.51 -0.43
CA LEU A 396 13.50 36.16 0.14
C LEU A 396 14.71 35.82 1.01
N ALA A 397 15.92 36.17 0.57
CA ALA A 397 17.15 35.98 1.33
C ALA A 397 17.15 36.76 2.65
N SER A 398 16.53 37.95 2.68
CA SER A 398 16.40 38.77 3.88
C SER A 398 15.34 38.28 4.89
N CYS A 399 14.53 37.27 4.57
CA CYS A 399 13.53 36.74 5.51
C CYS A 399 14.20 36.05 6.72
N ASP A 400 13.60 36.11 7.92
CA ASP A 400 14.11 35.36 9.09
C ASP A 400 13.80 33.85 8.92
N GLU A 401 14.77 32.98 9.16
CA GLU A 401 14.58 31.53 9.08
C GLU A 401 13.57 31.00 10.10
N ARG A 402 13.52 31.60 11.30
CA ARG A 402 12.57 31.21 12.36
C ARG A 402 11.12 31.50 11.97
N HIS A 403 10.92 32.48 11.10
CA HIS A 403 9.61 32.89 10.60
C HIS A 403 9.46 32.70 9.09
N ALA A 404 10.30 31.85 8.49
CA ALA A 404 10.40 31.71 7.05
C ALA A 404 9.07 31.40 6.37
N GLU A 405 8.20 30.61 7.01
CA GLU A 405 6.88 30.28 6.48
C GLU A 405 6.00 31.53 6.30
N ARG A 406 5.88 32.32 7.37
CA ARG A 406 5.07 33.55 7.39
C ARG A 406 5.65 34.58 6.43
N ASP A 407 6.96 34.79 6.50
CA ASP A 407 7.64 35.86 5.77
C ASP A 407 7.72 35.54 4.27
N SER A 408 8.01 34.29 3.90
CA SER A 408 7.97 33.83 2.50
C SER A 408 6.56 33.95 1.92
N HIS A 409 5.53 33.56 2.68
CA HIS A 409 4.15 33.70 2.21
C HIS A 409 3.75 35.17 2.04
N ARG A 410 4.13 36.05 2.98
CA ARG A 410 3.88 37.49 2.86
C ARG A 410 4.55 38.06 1.61
N LEU A 411 5.81 37.71 1.37
CA LEU A 411 6.55 38.11 0.17
C LEU A 411 5.88 37.59 -1.10
N MET A 412 5.72 36.27 -1.24
CA MET A 412 5.21 35.65 -2.47
C MET A 412 3.75 36.03 -2.76
N ALA A 413 2.86 35.93 -1.79
CA ALA A 413 1.43 36.15 -2.02
C ALA A 413 1.04 37.63 -1.99
N LYS A 414 1.56 38.43 -1.04
CA LYS A 414 1.11 39.83 -0.87
C LYS A 414 1.93 40.83 -1.67
N GLN A 415 3.26 40.71 -1.67
CA GLN A 415 4.15 41.68 -2.33
C GLN A 415 4.33 41.34 -3.81
N LEU A 416 4.66 40.08 -4.13
CA LEU A 416 4.93 39.64 -5.50
C LEU A 416 3.70 39.14 -6.27
N LYS A 417 2.55 38.96 -5.59
CA LYS A 417 1.28 38.49 -6.18
C LYS A 417 1.39 37.14 -6.92
N LEU A 418 2.24 36.24 -6.45
CA LEU A 418 2.51 34.91 -7.03
C LEU A 418 1.57 33.81 -6.52
N SER A 419 0.40 34.18 -6.02
CA SER A 419 -0.63 33.26 -5.52
C SER A 419 -1.91 33.46 -6.31
N LEU A 420 -2.67 32.39 -6.52
CA LEU A 420 -4.02 32.53 -7.07
C LEU A 420 -4.85 33.43 -6.13
N PRO A 421 -5.62 34.39 -6.68
CA PRO A 421 -6.41 35.33 -5.89
C PRO A 421 -7.74 34.70 -5.42
N VAL A 422 -7.69 33.47 -4.90
CA VAL A 422 -8.83 32.79 -4.30
C VAL A 422 -8.78 33.02 -2.78
N PRO A 423 -9.77 33.68 -2.18
CA PRO A 423 -9.80 33.94 -0.74
C PRO A 423 -9.79 32.65 0.09
N ILE A 424 -8.97 32.64 1.15
CA ILE A 424 -9.05 31.63 2.20
C ILE A 424 -10.11 32.11 3.21
N SER A 425 -11.19 31.36 3.30
CA SER A 425 -12.29 31.58 4.25
C SER A 425 -12.13 30.67 5.48
N THR A 426 -13.00 30.82 6.46
CA THR A 426 -13.08 29.92 7.61
C THR A 426 -14.28 29.00 7.45
N LEU A 427 -14.10 27.73 7.78
CA LEU A 427 -15.16 26.73 7.77
C LEU A 427 -16.18 27.06 8.86
N MET A 428 -17.47 27.07 8.50
CA MET A 428 -18.57 27.47 9.39
C MET A 428 -18.52 26.74 10.72
N GLY A 429 -18.73 27.46 11.83
CA GLY A 429 -18.73 26.89 13.18
C GLY A 429 -17.35 26.47 13.70
N THR A 430 -16.26 26.66 12.94
CA THR A 430 -14.90 26.27 13.36
C THR A 430 -13.88 27.39 13.12
N ALA A 431 -12.63 27.18 13.54
CA ALA A 431 -11.50 28.06 13.23
C ALA A 431 -10.65 27.59 12.04
N PHE A 432 -11.07 26.50 11.36
CA PHE A 432 -10.26 25.88 10.32
C PHE A 432 -10.44 26.58 8.96
N PRO A 433 -9.39 26.70 8.14
CA PRO A 433 -9.45 27.38 6.86
C PRO A 433 -10.06 26.49 5.76
N THR A 434 -10.79 27.12 4.83
CA THR A 434 -11.41 26.49 3.66
C THR A 434 -11.29 27.39 2.42
N LEU A 435 -11.32 26.78 1.24
CA LEU A 435 -11.44 27.47 -0.05
C LEU A 435 -12.82 27.15 -0.63
N ARG A 436 -13.67 28.17 -0.72
CA ARG A 436 -15.07 28.00 -1.12
C ARG A 436 -15.21 27.74 -2.62
N LEU A 437 -16.22 26.95 -3.01
CA LEU A 437 -16.50 26.68 -4.42
C LEU A 437 -16.83 27.97 -5.17
N ARG A 438 -17.64 28.86 -4.57
CA ARG A 438 -18.05 30.12 -5.20
C ARG A 438 -16.85 31.02 -5.53
N ASP A 439 -15.83 31.00 -4.68
CA ASP A 439 -14.61 31.79 -4.86
C ASP A 439 -13.74 31.21 -5.99
N TRP A 440 -13.66 29.88 -6.10
CA TRP A 440 -13.03 29.21 -7.24
C TRP A 440 -13.75 29.54 -8.55
N MET A 441 -15.08 29.48 -8.56
CA MET A 441 -15.88 29.76 -9.75
C MET A 441 -15.81 31.23 -10.16
N ASP A 442 -15.81 32.17 -9.20
CA ASP A 442 -15.56 33.60 -9.45
C ASP A 442 -14.19 33.84 -10.06
N PHE A 443 -13.15 33.19 -9.51
CA PHE A 443 -11.81 33.26 -10.07
C PHE A 443 -11.78 32.73 -11.51
N LEU A 444 -12.32 31.54 -11.77
CA LEU A 444 -12.30 30.94 -13.10
C LEU A 444 -13.05 31.80 -14.11
N LEU A 445 -14.23 32.30 -13.74
CA LEU A 445 -15.04 33.13 -14.63
C LEU A 445 -14.35 34.47 -14.92
N ASN A 446 -13.95 35.21 -13.89
CA ASN A 446 -13.43 36.57 -14.04
C ASN A 446 -11.96 36.64 -14.44
N ARG A 447 -11.25 35.51 -14.49
CA ARG A 447 -9.93 35.37 -15.11
C ARG A 447 -9.98 34.68 -16.47
N ASN A 448 -11.17 34.60 -17.08
CA ASN A 448 -11.38 34.01 -18.41
C ASN A 448 -10.91 32.53 -18.50
N CYS A 449 -10.97 31.81 -17.39
CA CYS A 449 -10.56 30.40 -17.25
C CYS A 449 -11.76 29.44 -17.19
N TRP A 450 -12.99 29.90 -17.42
CA TRP A 450 -14.20 29.06 -17.41
C TRP A 450 -14.12 27.88 -18.39
N HIS A 451 -13.47 28.11 -19.53
CA HIS A 451 -13.18 27.14 -20.58
C HIS A 451 -12.50 25.85 -20.10
N VAL A 452 -11.78 25.89 -18.97
CA VAL A 452 -11.16 24.71 -18.34
C VAL A 452 -12.22 23.69 -17.91
N LEU A 453 -13.37 24.15 -17.41
CA LEU A 453 -14.51 23.30 -17.02
C LEU A 453 -15.22 22.67 -18.24
N CYS A 454 -14.96 23.20 -19.43
CA CYS A 454 -15.49 22.69 -20.70
C CYS A 454 -14.44 21.87 -21.49
N GLY A 455 -13.27 21.61 -20.90
CA GLY A 455 -12.23 20.82 -21.54
C GLY A 455 -11.47 21.52 -22.67
N LEU A 456 -11.60 22.84 -22.78
CA LEU A 456 -10.89 23.63 -23.77
C LEU A 456 -9.50 24.07 -23.26
N VAL A 457 -8.61 24.39 -24.18
CA VAL A 457 -7.26 24.92 -23.89
C VAL A 457 -7.25 26.44 -23.87
N ARG A 458 -8.19 27.06 -24.61
CA ARG A 458 -8.34 28.51 -24.72
C ARG A 458 -9.80 28.88 -24.52
N PRO A 459 -10.08 30.12 -24.08
CA PRO A 459 -11.43 30.64 -23.95
C PRO A 459 -12.13 30.74 -25.30
N ASP A 460 -13.38 30.32 -25.35
CA ASP A 460 -14.25 30.39 -26.53
C ASP A 460 -15.70 30.29 -26.05
N THR A 461 -16.34 31.43 -25.81
CA THR A 461 -17.65 31.49 -25.14
C THR A 461 -18.74 30.75 -25.89
N ASP A 462 -18.77 30.82 -27.23
CA ASP A 462 -19.80 30.14 -28.03
C ASP A 462 -19.59 28.63 -27.99
N ARG A 463 -18.34 28.19 -28.07
CA ARG A 463 -18.00 26.77 -27.97
C ARG A 463 -18.21 26.21 -26.59
N GLU A 464 -17.87 26.96 -25.53
CA GLU A 464 -18.17 26.60 -24.14
C GLU A 464 -19.66 26.35 -23.96
N GLN A 465 -20.49 27.27 -24.44
CA GLN A 465 -21.95 27.12 -24.36
C GLN A 465 -22.45 25.93 -25.17
N ALA A 466 -21.92 25.71 -26.38
CA ALA A 466 -22.29 24.56 -27.19
C ALA A 466 -21.92 23.22 -26.50
N ILE A 467 -20.73 23.15 -25.90
CA ILE A 467 -20.27 21.97 -25.14
C ILE A 467 -21.18 21.71 -23.94
N LEU A 468 -21.53 22.74 -23.17
CA LEU A 468 -22.40 22.58 -22.01
C LEU A 468 -23.82 22.20 -22.41
N ARG A 469 -24.40 22.80 -23.46
CA ARG A 469 -25.70 22.40 -24.00
C ARG A 469 -25.70 20.92 -24.41
N GLU A 470 -24.68 20.49 -25.14
CA GLU A 470 -24.56 19.11 -25.61
C GLU A 470 -24.34 18.12 -24.46
N PHE A 471 -23.54 18.51 -23.46
CA PHE A 471 -23.40 17.73 -22.23
C PHE A 471 -24.75 17.50 -21.56
N TRP A 472 -25.50 18.57 -21.29
CA TRP A 472 -26.79 18.46 -20.59
C TRP A 472 -27.85 17.77 -21.44
N HIS A 473 -27.80 17.90 -22.76
CA HIS A 473 -28.66 17.16 -23.68
C HIS A 473 -28.47 15.66 -23.52
N ARG A 474 -27.22 15.16 -23.58
CA ARG A 474 -26.93 13.72 -23.38
C ARG A 474 -27.17 13.27 -21.95
N PHE A 475 -26.85 14.11 -20.96
CA PHE A 475 -27.12 13.81 -19.56
C PHE A 475 -28.62 13.66 -19.29
N ARG A 476 -29.48 14.44 -19.93
CA ARG A 476 -30.95 14.32 -19.82
C ARG A 476 -31.46 12.99 -20.35
N GLN A 477 -30.83 12.45 -21.39
CA GLN A 477 -31.17 11.11 -21.90
C GLN A 477 -30.78 10.00 -20.93
N CYS A 478 -29.69 10.19 -20.17
CA CYS A 478 -29.24 9.23 -19.17
C CYS A 478 -30.05 9.32 -17.86
N HIS A 479 -30.40 10.55 -17.45
CA HIS A 479 -31.04 10.86 -16.18
C HIS A 479 -32.19 11.88 -16.36
N PRO A 480 -33.30 11.50 -17.02
CA PRO A 480 -34.36 12.43 -17.40
C PRO A 480 -35.01 13.14 -16.21
N ASP A 481 -35.09 12.45 -15.07
CA ASP A 481 -35.75 12.93 -13.84
C ASP A 481 -34.82 13.69 -12.88
N HIS A 482 -33.57 13.97 -13.29
CA HIS A 482 -32.63 14.70 -12.46
C HIS A 482 -33.13 16.14 -12.20
N GLU A 483 -33.10 16.59 -10.93
CA GLU A 483 -33.69 17.87 -10.50
C GLU A 483 -33.17 19.10 -11.25
N VAL A 484 -31.96 19.03 -11.80
CA VAL A 484 -31.36 20.09 -12.64
C VAL A 484 -32.25 20.47 -13.83
N PHE A 485 -32.97 19.51 -14.42
CA PHE A 485 -33.81 19.77 -15.59
C PHE A 485 -35.06 20.54 -15.21
N ARG A 486 -35.64 20.28 -14.03
CA ARG A 486 -36.72 21.10 -13.49
C ARG A 486 -36.29 22.55 -13.25
N LEU A 487 -35.05 22.78 -12.79
CA LEU A 487 -34.51 24.13 -12.63
C LEU A 487 -34.29 24.83 -13.97
N ALA A 488 -33.83 24.09 -14.99
CA ALA A 488 -33.65 24.61 -16.34
C ALA A 488 -34.98 24.94 -17.02
N ASP A 489 -35.94 24.02 -16.97
CA ASP A 489 -37.27 24.16 -17.58
C ASP A 489 -38.07 25.31 -16.93
N SER A 490 -37.82 25.58 -15.64
CA SER A 490 -38.39 26.74 -14.92
C SER A 490 -37.56 28.03 -15.05
N ASN A 491 -36.57 28.07 -15.95
CA ASN A 491 -35.70 29.22 -16.22
C ASN A 491 -34.93 29.75 -14.99
N GLN A 492 -34.73 28.93 -13.95
CA GLN A 492 -33.91 29.31 -12.79
C GLN A 492 -32.41 29.25 -13.11
N ILE A 493 -32.01 28.36 -14.02
CA ILE A 493 -30.63 28.21 -14.49
C ILE A 493 -30.60 28.11 -16.02
N SER A 494 -29.48 28.46 -16.64
CA SER A 494 -29.25 28.24 -18.07
C SER A 494 -28.22 27.14 -18.27
N LEU A 495 -28.63 25.98 -18.80
CA LEU A 495 -27.76 24.83 -19.04
C LEU A 495 -26.55 25.16 -19.93
N ALA A 496 -26.68 26.13 -20.83
CA ALA A 496 -25.57 26.63 -21.65
C ALA A 496 -24.43 27.26 -20.83
N ARG A 497 -24.68 27.66 -19.58
CA ARG A 497 -23.70 28.29 -18.68
C ARG A 497 -23.61 27.57 -17.33
N THR A 498 -24.06 26.32 -17.27
CA THR A 498 -24.00 25.49 -16.06
C THR A 498 -22.91 24.43 -16.20
N ALA A 499 -21.84 24.53 -15.42
CA ALA A 499 -20.77 23.53 -15.44
C ALA A 499 -21.12 22.27 -14.60
N PRO A 500 -20.92 21.05 -15.13
CA PRO A 500 -21.05 19.82 -14.35
C PRO A 500 -19.80 19.55 -13.52
N LEU A 501 -19.97 19.47 -12.20
CA LEU A 501 -18.90 19.25 -11.24
C LEU A 501 -19.08 17.93 -10.47
N LEU A 502 -17.98 17.50 -9.87
CA LEU A 502 -17.90 16.40 -8.92
C LEU A 502 -17.29 16.92 -7.62
N TYR A 503 -17.73 16.36 -6.48
CA TYR A 503 -17.05 16.52 -5.20
C TYR A 503 -16.22 15.27 -4.92
N HIS A 504 -15.01 15.46 -4.43
CA HIS A 504 -14.07 14.38 -4.12
C HIS A 504 -13.53 14.53 -2.71
N GLY A 505 -13.33 13.42 -2.01
CA GLY A 505 -12.50 13.38 -0.81
C GLY A 505 -11.77 12.07 -0.66
N ASP A 506 -10.61 12.12 -0.01
CA ASP A 506 -9.83 10.94 0.37
C ASP A 506 -8.78 11.30 1.44
N GLU A 507 -8.19 10.28 2.07
CA GLU A 507 -7.11 10.39 3.03
C GLU A 507 -5.75 10.05 2.42
N GLY A 508 -4.92 11.08 2.25
CA GLY A 508 -3.51 10.89 1.95
C GLY A 508 -2.66 10.66 3.20
N ARG A 509 -1.33 10.61 3.01
CA ARG A 509 -0.36 10.43 4.10
C ARG A 509 0.34 11.75 4.45
N GLY A 510 -0.02 12.31 5.60
CA GLY A 510 0.61 13.47 6.21
C GLY A 510 1.92 13.16 6.95
N ARG A 511 2.30 14.06 7.86
CA ARG A 511 3.54 13.98 8.64
C ARG A 511 3.53 12.69 9.49
N ARG A 512 4.68 12.02 9.63
CA ARG A 512 4.79 10.72 10.34
C ARG A 512 3.82 9.64 9.81
N ARG A 513 3.42 9.72 8.53
CA ARG A 513 2.46 8.80 7.88
C ARG A 513 1.07 8.82 8.53
N THR A 514 0.72 9.87 9.28
CA THR A 514 -0.66 10.02 9.79
C THR A 514 -1.61 10.33 8.64
N PRO A 515 -2.88 9.91 8.71
CA PRO A 515 -3.88 10.30 7.72
C PRO A 515 -4.02 11.82 7.61
N PHE A 516 -4.22 12.28 6.39
CA PHE A 516 -4.41 13.69 6.05
C PHE A 516 -5.53 13.79 5.01
N LEU A 517 -6.67 14.27 5.46
CA LEU A 517 -7.87 14.44 4.64
C LEU A 517 -7.67 15.58 3.65
N VAL A 518 -8.01 15.36 2.40
CA VAL A 518 -8.11 16.41 1.39
C VAL A 518 -9.41 16.24 0.64
N THR A 519 -10.16 17.33 0.50
CA THR A 519 -11.40 17.38 -0.28
C THR A 519 -11.30 18.43 -1.37
N SER A 520 -11.97 18.21 -2.49
CA SER A 520 -11.89 19.09 -3.65
C SER A 520 -13.11 18.98 -4.55
N PHE A 521 -13.41 20.06 -5.27
CA PHE A 521 -14.33 20.04 -6.40
C PHE A 521 -13.55 19.88 -7.71
N HIS A 522 -14.19 19.36 -8.75
CA HIS A 522 -13.61 19.38 -10.10
C HIS A 522 -14.65 19.24 -11.19
N GLY A 523 -14.31 19.68 -12.41
CA GLY A 523 -15.14 19.43 -13.58
C GLY A 523 -15.22 17.94 -13.90
N LEU A 524 -16.42 17.49 -14.31
CA LEU A 524 -16.62 16.17 -14.90
C LEU A 524 -15.95 16.11 -16.29
N LEU A 525 -16.13 17.18 -17.07
CA LEU A 525 -15.46 17.37 -18.35
C LEU A 525 -14.03 17.90 -18.18
N GLY A 526 -13.19 17.60 -19.14
CA GLY A 526 -11.82 18.11 -19.24
C GLY A 526 -11.21 17.83 -20.60
N ARG A 527 -9.89 17.68 -20.68
CA ARG A 527 -9.17 17.58 -21.97
C ARG A 527 -9.08 16.18 -22.56
N GLY A 528 -9.72 15.19 -21.92
CA GLY A 528 -9.74 13.80 -22.34
C GLY A 528 -8.71 12.91 -21.66
N ILE A 529 -8.55 11.73 -22.24
CA ILE A 529 -7.65 10.67 -21.80
C ILE A 529 -6.67 10.40 -22.94
N ARG A 530 -5.37 10.22 -22.63
CA ARG A 530 -4.32 10.06 -23.66
C ARG A 530 -4.63 8.90 -24.61
N SER A 531 -5.06 7.75 -24.09
CA SER A 531 -5.46 6.59 -24.90
C SER A 531 -6.63 6.90 -25.82
N GLY A 532 -7.67 7.57 -25.33
CA GLY A 532 -8.82 7.96 -26.16
C GLY A 532 -8.46 8.94 -27.26
N LEU A 533 -7.60 9.92 -26.98
CA LEU A 533 -7.10 10.84 -28.01
C LEU A 533 -6.26 10.10 -29.06
N GLN A 534 -5.44 9.13 -28.67
CA GLN A 534 -4.65 8.31 -29.59
C GLN A 534 -5.54 7.40 -30.43
N ALA A 535 -6.55 6.76 -29.83
CA ALA A 535 -7.50 5.90 -30.53
C ALA A 535 -8.29 6.69 -31.60
N GLN A 536 -8.78 7.88 -31.24
CA GLN A 536 -9.49 8.77 -32.17
C GLN A 536 -8.60 9.25 -33.32
N ALA A 537 -7.35 9.62 -33.02
CA ALA A 537 -6.38 10.00 -34.04
C ALA A 537 -6.09 8.84 -35.00
N LYS A 538 -5.93 7.62 -34.48
CA LYS A 538 -5.71 6.41 -35.27
C LYS A 538 -6.92 6.07 -36.15
N ALA A 539 -8.14 6.30 -35.65
CA ALA A 539 -9.37 6.08 -36.40
C ALA A 539 -9.66 7.16 -37.45
N GLY A 540 -8.85 8.23 -37.54
CA GLY A 540 -9.11 9.35 -38.45
C GLY A 540 -10.39 10.13 -38.12
N ALA A 541 -10.86 10.07 -36.86
CA ALA A 541 -12.11 10.68 -36.47
C ALA A 541 -12.05 12.22 -36.65
N PRO A 542 -13.10 12.85 -37.22
CA PRO A 542 -13.12 14.29 -37.41
C PRO A 542 -13.07 15.02 -36.06
N LYS A 543 -12.46 16.20 -36.04
CA LYS A 543 -12.40 17.03 -34.83
C LYS A 543 -13.78 17.62 -34.56
N GLU A 544 -14.53 16.98 -33.67
CA GLU A 544 -15.83 17.50 -33.23
C GLU A 544 -15.73 18.89 -32.58
N TYR A 545 -16.75 19.71 -32.85
CA TYR A 545 -16.87 21.04 -32.25
C TYR A 545 -17.13 20.92 -30.74
N THR A 546 -18.09 20.09 -30.35
CA THR A 546 -18.50 19.82 -28.95
C THR A 546 -17.74 18.64 -28.36
N LYS A 547 -16.59 18.92 -27.73
CA LYS A 547 -15.70 17.88 -27.20
C LYS A 547 -16.10 17.47 -25.77
N LEU A 548 -16.92 16.44 -25.64
CA LEU A 548 -17.34 15.90 -24.33
C LEU A 548 -16.31 14.93 -23.74
N LYS A 549 -15.11 15.42 -23.41
CA LYS A 549 -14.00 14.57 -22.98
C LYS A 549 -13.90 14.43 -21.45
N PRO A 550 -13.51 13.27 -20.90
CA PRO A 550 -13.28 13.08 -19.46
C PRO A 550 -12.10 13.93 -18.92
N ASN A 551 -12.08 14.24 -17.62
CA ASN A 551 -11.09 15.13 -17.01
C ASN A 551 -9.79 14.44 -16.51
N PHE A 552 -8.99 13.91 -17.45
CA PHE A 552 -7.74 13.19 -17.16
C PHE A 552 -6.45 13.86 -17.64
N ILE A 553 -6.52 14.85 -18.53
CA ILE A 553 -5.36 15.53 -19.08
C ILE A 553 -5.17 16.91 -18.43
N GLY A 554 -3.98 17.10 -17.87
CA GLY A 554 -3.56 18.33 -17.22
C GLY A 554 -2.84 18.07 -15.91
N HIS A 555 -2.24 19.12 -15.36
CA HIS A 555 -1.73 19.06 -14.01
C HIS A 555 -2.90 19.14 -13.02
N SER A 556 -2.93 18.29 -11.99
CA SER A 556 -4.06 18.21 -11.04
C SER A 556 -4.38 19.55 -10.34
N TYR A 557 -3.38 20.38 -10.05
CA TYR A 557 -3.59 21.76 -9.56
C TYR A 557 -4.35 22.70 -10.53
N THR A 558 -4.50 22.37 -11.80
CA THR A 558 -5.23 23.20 -12.79
C THR A 558 -6.68 22.77 -12.99
N ASN A 559 -7.05 21.57 -12.52
CA ASN A 559 -8.37 20.99 -12.78
C ASN A 559 -9.01 20.32 -11.54
N ARG A 560 -8.38 20.42 -10.36
CA ARG A 560 -8.95 20.07 -9.06
C ARG A 560 -8.87 21.30 -8.16
N TYR A 561 -10.01 21.70 -7.62
CA TYR A 561 -10.20 22.90 -6.82
C TYR A 561 -10.26 22.52 -5.35
N LEU A 562 -9.17 22.78 -4.63
CA LEU A 562 -9.07 22.41 -3.21
C LEU A 562 -10.22 23.05 -2.42
N HIS A 563 -10.88 22.26 -1.56
CA HIS A 563 -11.89 22.74 -0.60
C HIS A 563 -11.27 22.78 0.80
N CYS A 564 -10.93 21.61 1.36
CA CYS A 564 -10.31 21.46 2.67
C CYS A 564 -9.07 20.57 2.63
N ALA A 565 -8.13 20.82 3.54
CA ALA A 565 -6.95 19.98 3.78
C ALA A 565 -6.70 19.90 5.29
N MET A 566 -6.92 18.74 5.91
CA MET A 566 -6.96 18.62 7.38
C MET A 566 -6.11 17.44 7.89
N PRO A 567 -5.31 17.64 8.95
CA PRO A 567 -4.66 16.53 9.65
C PRO A 567 -5.70 15.71 10.41
N LYS A 568 -5.45 14.40 10.59
CA LYS A 568 -6.34 13.50 11.34
C LYS A 568 -6.83 14.04 12.67
N MET A 569 -5.94 14.67 13.45
CA MET A 569 -6.31 15.24 14.76
C MET A 569 -7.36 16.36 14.69
N ALA A 570 -7.52 17.01 13.54
CA ALA A 570 -8.50 18.08 13.37
C ALA A 570 -9.90 17.54 13.06
N TYR A 571 -10.02 16.54 12.17
CA TYR A 571 -11.32 15.99 11.73
C TYR A 571 -11.68 14.66 12.43
N GLN A 572 -10.93 14.29 13.45
CA GLN A 572 -11.34 13.23 14.39
C GLN A 572 -12.52 13.67 15.26
N ASP A 573 -12.68 14.97 15.41
CA ASP A 573 -13.90 15.58 15.92
C ASP A 573 -14.98 15.49 14.82
N ASP A 574 -16.08 14.80 15.14
CA ASP A 574 -17.17 14.56 14.20
C ASP A 574 -17.85 15.87 13.79
N ASP A 575 -17.85 16.91 14.65
CA ASP A 575 -18.40 18.23 14.33
C ASP A 575 -17.58 18.93 13.25
N VAL A 576 -16.25 18.81 13.31
CA VAL A 576 -15.35 19.36 12.27
C VAL A 576 -15.54 18.62 10.96
N PHE A 577 -15.69 17.28 11.01
CA PHE A 577 -15.94 16.50 9.81
C PHE A 577 -17.29 16.85 9.19
N ALA A 578 -18.36 16.96 9.99
CA ALA A 578 -19.68 17.39 9.56
C ALA A 578 -19.63 18.80 8.94
N ALA A 579 -18.95 19.75 9.57
CA ALA A 579 -18.78 21.11 9.05
C ALA A 579 -18.11 21.13 7.66
N ILE A 580 -17.14 20.23 7.39
CA ILE A 580 -16.54 20.09 6.05
C ILE A 580 -17.59 19.69 5.02
N LEU A 581 -18.45 18.73 5.34
CA LEU A 581 -19.50 18.25 4.42
C LEU A 581 -20.61 19.28 4.24
N GLU A 582 -21.02 19.96 5.33
CA GLU A 582 -22.01 21.04 5.29
C GLU A 582 -21.53 22.21 4.46
N SER A 583 -20.27 22.63 4.63
CA SER A 583 -19.63 23.64 3.78
C SER A 583 -19.66 23.22 2.31
N ALA A 584 -19.33 21.96 1.99
CA ALA A 584 -19.34 21.49 0.61
C ALA A 584 -20.75 21.55 -0.01
N SER A 585 -21.76 21.16 0.76
CA SER A 585 -23.17 21.12 0.34
C SER A 585 -23.74 22.52 0.18
N ALA A 586 -23.47 23.42 1.15
CA ALA A 586 -23.90 24.82 1.09
C ALA A 586 -23.25 25.59 -0.08
N GLU A 587 -21.99 25.29 -0.38
CA GLU A 587 -21.29 25.86 -1.53
C GLU A 587 -21.85 25.32 -2.87
N ALA A 588 -22.16 24.04 -2.96
CA ALA A 588 -22.85 23.48 -4.12
C ALA A 588 -24.25 24.10 -4.30
N GLU A 589 -24.99 24.27 -3.19
CA GLU A 589 -26.31 24.87 -3.17
C GLU A 589 -26.30 26.31 -3.66
N HIS A 590 -25.36 27.11 -3.14
CA HIS A 590 -25.19 28.49 -3.59
C HIS A 590 -24.90 28.58 -5.09
N MET A 591 -24.08 27.67 -5.63
CA MET A 591 -23.71 27.69 -7.05
C MET A 591 -24.88 27.41 -7.99
N TRP A 592 -25.85 26.57 -7.61
CA TRP A 592 -27.03 26.34 -8.45
C TRP A 592 -28.20 27.29 -8.15
N LYS A 593 -28.37 27.77 -6.90
CA LYS A 593 -29.41 28.76 -6.56
C LYS A 593 -29.07 30.17 -7.00
N SER A 594 -27.84 30.60 -6.73
CA SER A 594 -27.39 31.96 -6.97
C SER A 594 -26.46 32.03 -8.19
N GLY A 595 -25.51 31.11 -8.32
CA GLY A 595 -24.47 31.20 -9.36
C GLY A 595 -23.56 32.42 -9.18
N ILE A 596 -22.69 32.65 -10.15
CA ILE A 596 -21.73 33.77 -10.18
C ILE A 596 -21.97 34.65 -11.40
N GLN A 597 -21.77 35.95 -11.25
CA GLN A 597 -21.92 36.93 -12.32
C GLN A 597 -20.56 37.30 -12.92
N HIS A 598 -20.47 37.28 -14.25
CA HIS A 598 -19.29 37.76 -14.96
C HIS A 598 -19.22 39.29 -14.86
N ARG A 599 -18.09 39.82 -14.34
CA ARG A 599 -17.97 41.24 -13.96
C ARG A 599 -18.18 42.23 -15.10
N TYR A 600 -17.84 41.86 -16.34
CA TYR A 600 -17.88 42.78 -17.48
C TYR A 600 -19.15 42.65 -18.33
N THR A 601 -19.73 41.45 -18.41
CA THR A 601 -20.90 41.20 -19.28
C THR A 601 -22.19 41.12 -18.50
N GLY A 602 -22.14 41.00 -17.17
CA GLY A 602 -23.30 40.79 -16.32
C GLY A 602 -23.94 39.41 -16.47
N ALA A 603 -23.42 38.54 -17.35
CA ALA A 603 -23.96 37.20 -17.57
C ALA A 603 -23.77 36.32 -16.33
N ARG A 604 -24.80 35.55 -15.98
CA ARG A 604 -24.78 34.63 -14.84
C ARG A 604 -24.38 33.23 -15.30
N TYR A 605 -23.51 32.60 -14.51
CA TYR A 605 -23.00 31.25 -14.67
C TYR A 605 -23.29 30.42 -13.42
N TRP A 606 -23.54 29.14 -13.61
CA TRP A 606 -23.87 28.20 -12.54
C TRP A 606 -22.90 27.02 -12.55
N ALA A 607 -22.88 26.29 -11.45
CA ALA A 607 -22.23 25.00 -11.39
C ALA A 607 -23.09 24.04 -10.57
N VAL A 608 -23.16 22.78 -11.00
CA VAL A 608 -23.94 21.74 -10.32
C VAL A 608 -23.01 20.59 -9.99
N VAL A 609 -22.92 20.24 -8.72
CA VAL A 609 -22.21 19.04 -8.26
C VAL A 609 -23.14 17.85 -8.46
N LEU A 610 -22.79 16.97 -9.41
CA LEU A 610 -23.61 15.82 -9.81
C LEU A 610 -23.40 14.61 -8.89
N ASN A 611 -22.14 14.35 -8.52
CA ASN A 611 -21.80 13.19 -7.71
C ASN A 611 -20.64 13.47 -6.76
N VAL A 612 -20.58 12.66 -5.71
CA VAL A 612 -19.48 12.52 -4.77
C VAL A 612 -18.65 11.30 -5.17
N THR A 613 -17.34 11.48 -5.23
CA THR A 613 -16.36 10.47 -5.64
C THR A 613 -15.27 10.31 -4.56
N GLY A 614 -14.64 9.14 -4.54
CA GLY A 614 -13.57 8.77 -3.62
C GLY A 614 -13.48 7.26 -3.48
N ASP A 615 -12.60 6.79 -2.62
CA ASP A 615 -12.58 5.36 -2.30
C ASP A 615 -13.86 4.95 -1.54
N TRP A 616 -14.22 3.68 -1.57
CA TRP A 616 -15.47 3.22 -0.95
C TRP A 616 -15.55 3.50 0.56
N PRO A 617 -14.48 3.30 1.37
CA PRO A 617 -14.43 3.78 2.74
C PRO A 617 -14.77 5.27 2.92
N TRP A 618 -14.23 6.13 2.06
CA TRP A 618 -14.54 7.56 2.05
C TRP A 618 -16.01 7.80 1.75
N LEU A 619 -16.59 7.13 0.75
CA LEU A 619 -18.01 7.28 0.43
C LEU A 619 -18.91 6.86 1.60
N VAL A 620 -18.56 5.76 2.29
CA VAL A 620 -19.27 5.31 3.50
C VAL A 620 -19.24 6.38 4.58
N LYS A 621 -18.07 6.94 4.87
CA LYS A 621 -17.92 7.98 5.88
C LYS A 621 -18.61 9.29 5.48
N GLY A 622 -18.36 9.76 4.26
CA GLY A 622 -18.89 11.02 3.72
C GLY A 622 -20.40 10.99 3.51
N GLY A 623 -20.98 9.83 3.21
CA GLY A 623 -22.44 9.68 3.11
C GLY A 623 -23.13 9.36 4.43
N ASN A 624 -22.39 9.08 5.51
CA ASN A 624 -22.93 8.46 6.73
C ASN A 624 -23.78 7.21 6.40
N LEU A 625 -23.19 6.29 5.62
CA LEU A 625 -23.88 5.13 5.08
C LEU A 625 -23.91 3.97 6.10
N GLY A 626 -25.10 3.44 6.35
CA GLY A 626 -25.34 2.28 7.22
C GLY A 626 -25.01 0.93 6.59
N ARG A 627 -24.72 0.92 5.29
CA ARG A 627 -24.27 -0.26 4.53
C ARG A 627 -22.85 -0.04 4.05
N SER A 628 -21.98 -1.03 4.24
CA SER A 628 -20.55 -0.92 3.97
C SER A 628 -19.94 -2.28 3.64
N PHE A 629 -18.93 -2.29 2.78
CA PHE A 629 -18.13 -3.49 2.48
C PHE A 629 -17.56 -4.19 3.73
N SER A 630 -17.42 -3.47 4.85
CA SER A 630 -16.99 -4.04 6.14
C SER A 630 -18.02 -4.99 6.76
N HIS A 631 -19.28 -4.93 6.33
CA HIS A 631 -20.37 -5.80 6.80
C HIS A 631 -20.42 -7.15 6.08
N ALA A 632 -19.51 -7.42 5.15
CA ALA A 632 -19.39 -8.74 4.53
C ALA A 632 -19.17 -9.81 5.60
N ILE A 633 -20.01 -10.85 5.58
CA ILE A 633 -19.95 -11.95 6.54
C ILE A 633 -18.65 -12.73 6.34
N LYS A 634 -17.90 -12.94 7.43
CA LYS A 634 -16.62 -13.67 7.41
C LYS A 634 -16.78 -15.02 8.15
N GLY A 635 -16.96 -16.09 7.39
CA GLY A 635 -16.96 -17.48 7.90
C GLY A 635 -18.35 -18.12 8.03
N THR A 636 -18.36 -19.41 8.36
CA THR A 636 -19.55 -20.28 8.48
C THR A 636 -20.22 -20.25 9.85
N LYS A 637 -19.75 -19.41 10.78
CA LYS A 637 -20.33 -19.34 12.12
C LYS A 637 -21.70 -18.68 12.06
N GLU A 638 -22.65 -19.21 12.83
CA GLU A 638 -24.01 -18.69 12.95
C GLU A 638 -24.01 -17.16 13.12
N VAL A 639 -24.73 -16.50 12.22
CA VAL A 639 -24.86 -15.05 12.16
C VAL A 639 -25.81 -14.62 13.28
N LYS A 640 -25.25 -14.24 14.44
CA LYS A 640 -26.04 -13.81 15.62
C LYS A 640 -26.93 -12.58 15.38
N LYS A 641 -26.60 -11.75 14.38
CA LYS A 641 -27.34 -10.54 14.02
C LYS A 641 -27.40 -10.43 12.51
N ALA A 642 -28.60 -10.19 11.97
CA ALA A 642 -28.79 -9.99 10.53
C ALA A 642 -27.78 -8.94 9.98
N PRO A 643 -27.05 -9.28 8.91
CA PRO A 643 -26.07 -8.40 8.29
C PRO A 643 -26.79 -7.21 7.66
N ALA A 644 -26.28 -6.00 7.90
CA ALA A 644 -26.88 -4.77 7.40
C ALA A 644 -26.83 -4.61 5.87
N GLY A 645 -26.00 -5.41 5.19
CA GLY A 645 -25.70 -5.27 3.76
C GLY A 645 -24.38 -4.54 3.49
N ILE A 646 -23.81 -4.82 2.32
CA ILE A 646 -22.52 -4.27 1.89
C ILE A 646 -22.67 -3.07 0.95
N CYS A 647 -23.76 -2.99 0.20
CA CYS A 647 -23.97 -2.03 -0.88
C CYS A 647 -24.80 -0.85 -0.40
N HIS A 648 -24.46 0.37 -0.79
CA HIS A 648 -25.30 1.54 -0.47
C HIS A 648 -26.44 1.75 -1.47
N LYS A 649 -26.36 1.18 -2.68
CA LYS A 649 -27.39 1.31 -3.72
C LYS A 649 -28.47 0.23 -3.68
N CYS A 650 -28.18 -0.95 -3.12
CA CYS A 650 -29.11 -2.09 -3.04
C CYS A 650 -28.96 -2.88 -1.73
N LEU A 651 -29.71 -3.96 -1.56
CA LEU A 651 -29.68 -4.83 -0.38
C LEU A 651 -28.64 -5.96 -0.43
N ALA A 652 -27.72 -5.95 -1.41
CA ALA A 652 -26.68 -6.98 -1.51
C ALA A 652 -25.84 -7.09 -0.22
N GLY A 653 -25.55 -8.33 0.18
CA GLY A 653 -24.87 -8.69 1.42
C GLY A 653 -25.77 -8.78 2.65
N THR A 654 -27.10 -8.71 2.48
CA THR A 654 -28.07 -9.10 3.51
C THR A 654 -28.34 -10.61 3.44
N LEU A 655 -29.11 -11.19 4.36
CA LEU A 655 -29.40 -12.65 4.37
C LEU A 655 -30.15 -13.12 3.12
N GLU A 656 -31.05 -12.29 2.59
CA GLU A 656 -31.89 -12.65 1.43
C GLU A 656 -31.19 -12.36 0.09
N TYR A 657 -30.20 -11.48 0.07
CA TYR A 657 -29.61 -10.95 -1.15
C TYR A 657 -28.09 -11.11 -1.14
N ASN A 658 -27.61 -12.24 -1.64
CA ASN A 658 -26.17 -12.53 -1.74
C ASN A 658 -25.48 -11.59 -2.74
N PHE A 659 -24.30 -11.09 -2.37
CA PHE A 659 -23.51 -10.22 -3.26
C PHE A 659 -22.59 -11.02 -4.19
N GLU A 660 -22.36 -12.29 -3.89
CA GLU A 660 -21.51 -13.23 -4.61
C GLU A 660 -22.14 -13.75 -5.92
N CYS A 661 -23.44 -13.46 -6.14
CA CYS A 661 -24.20 -13.80 -7.34
C CYS A 661 -23.78 -13.01 -8.60
N VAL A 662 -22.48 -12.71 -8.76
CA VAL A 662 -21.96 -11.87 -9.84
C VAL A 662 -21.93 -12.55 -11.22
N HIS A 663 -22.21 -13.84 -11.26
CA HIS A 663 -22.34 -14.61 -12.50
C HIS A 663 -23.72 -14.45 -13.17
N LEU A 664 -24.72 -13.93 -12.46
CA LEU A 664 -26.09 -13.79 -12.94
C LEU A 664 -26.30 -12.46 -13.69
N ARG A 665 -27.13 -12.51 -14.75
CA ARG A 665 -27.61 -11.33 -15.48
C ARG A 665 -28.77 -10.62 -14.77
N THR A 666 -29.55 -11.38 -14.02
CA THR A 666 -30.68 -10.90 -13.20
C THR A 666 -30.49 -11.34 -11.75
N PRO A 667 -29.47 -10.79 -11.05
CA PRO A 667 -29.20 -11.19 -9.67
C PRO A 667 -30.34 -10.71 -8.75
N PRO A 668 -30.66 -11.44 -7.66
CA PRO A 668 -31.77 -11.09 -6.77
C PRO A 668 -31.69 -9.68 -6.18
N TRP A 669 -30.49 -9.17 -5.92
CA TRP A 669 -30.30 -7.82 -5.38
C TRP A 669 -30.72 -6.71 -6.37
N LEU A 670 -30.85 -7.00 -7.68
CA LEU A 670 -31.14 -5.99 -8.70
C LEU A 670 -32.50 -5.33 -8.49
N SER A 671 -33.52 -6.10 -8.10
CA SER A 671 -34.86 -5.58 -7.81
C SER A 671 -34.91 -4.73 -6.53
N THR A 672 -33.85 -4.76 -5.72
CA THR A 672 -33.74 -4.00 -4.46
C THR A 672 -33.02 -2.66 -4.62
N LEU A 673 -32.64 -2.28 -5.85
CA LEU A 673 -32.05 -0.98 -6.14
C LEU A 673 -32.96 0.14 -5.62
N HIS A 674 -32.42 0.99 -4.75
CA HIS A 674 -33.12 2.12 -4.14
C HIS A 674 -34.40 1.78 -3.35
N SER A 675 -34.66 0.50 -3.05
CA SER A 675 -35.84 0.10 -2.27
C SER A 675 -35.77 0.52 -0.80
N GLN A 676 -34.55 0.75 -0.30
CA GLN A 676 -34.29 1.21 1.07
C GLN A 676 -33.16 2.23 1.09
N SER A 677 -33.38 3.31 1.85
CA SER A 677 -32.36 4.33 2.16
C SER A 677 -31.14 3.70 2.84
N PRO A 678 -29.91 3.91 2.33
CA PRO A 678 -28.69 3.47 3.00
C PRO A 678 -28.22 4.40 4.12
N PHE A 679 -28.83 5.57 4.28
CA PHE A 679 -28.32 6.64 5.15
C PHE A 679 -28.68 6.41 6.62
N LEU A 680 -27.72 6.61 7.51
CA LEU A 680 -27.95 6.68 8.95
C LEU A 680 -28.43 8.08 9.34
N ASP A 681 -29.07 8.18 10.51
CA ASP A 681 -29.41 9.45 11.13
C ASP A 681 -28.28 9.91 12.08
N PRO A 682 -27.91 11.21 12.08
CA PRO A 682 -28.37 12.23 11.14
C PRO A 682 -27.80 11.99 9.73
N ARG A 683 -28.59 12.30 8.69
CA ARG A 683 -28.14 12.16 7.30
C ARG A 683 -26.97 13.09 7.01
N SER A 684 -26.05 12.64 6.16
CA SER A 684 -24.98 13.52 5.64
C SER A 684 -25.57 14.70 4.87
N SER A 685 -25.02 15.88 5.07
CA SER A 685 -25.40 17.09 4.34
C SER A 685 -25.20 16.96 2.82
N LEU A 686 -24.29 16.09 2.37
CA LEU A 686 -24.08 15.79 0.96
C LEU A 686 -25.29 15.13 0.29
N THR A 687 -26.26 14.63 1.05
CA THR A 687 -27.52 14.09 0.51
C THR A 687 -28.46 15.20 0.00
N SER A 688 -28.15 16.48 0.25
CA SER A 688 -28.92 17.62 -0.27
C SER A 688 -28.51 18.05 -1.69
N LEU A 689 -27.49 17.41 -2.27
CA LEU A 689 -27.10 17.66 -3.65
C LEU A 689 -28.23 17.29 -4.60
N LEU A 690 -28.38 18.05 -5.69
CA LEU A 690 -29.40 17.80 -6.71
C LEU A 690 -29.23 16.39 -7.27
N CYS A 691 -30.30 15.61 -7.26
CA CYS A 691 -30.29 14.24 -7.76
C CYS A 691 -31.68 13.86 -8.29
N THR A 692 -31.88 12.59 -8.63
CA THR A 692 -33.23 12.05 -8.85
C THR A 692 -33.84 11.69 -7.49
N LYS A 693 -35.04 12.19 -7.19
CA LYS A 693 -35.72 11.92 -5.91
C LYS A 693 -35.91 10.41 -5.69
N GLY A 694 -35.62 9.95 -4.48
CA GLY A 694 -35.66 8.52 -4.13
C GLY A 694 -34.44 7.73 -4.61
N GLN A 695 -33.49 8.36 -5.32
CA GLN A 695 -32.23 7.76 -5.77
C GLN A 695 -31.02 8.50 -5.17
N GLU A 696 -31.16 9.08 -3.98
CA GLU A 696 -30.10 9.88 -3.33
C GLU A 696 -28.81 9.07 -3.11
N ALA A 697 -28.91 7.74 -3.01
CA ALA A 697 -27.75 6.84 -2.94
C ALA A 697 -26.82 6.94 -4.17
N ASP A 698 -27.34 7.34 -5.34
CA ASP A 698 -26.55 7.50 -6.57
C ASP A 698 -25.65 8.73 -6.56
N ILE A 699 -25.89 9.68 -5.66
CA ILE A 699 -24.95 10.79 -5.42
C ILE A 699 -23.54 10.23 -5.16
N PHE A 700 -23.43 9.11 -4.44
CA PHE A 700 -22.16 8.46 -4.12
C PHE A 700 -21.76 7.48 -5.22
N ALA A 701 -21.00 7.96 -6.19
CA ALA A 701 -20.61 7.21 -7.38
C ALA A 701 -19.52 6.17 -7.08
N TYR A 702 -19.63 4.99 -7.71
CA TYR A 702 -18.59 3.97 -7.58
C TYR A 702 -17.34 4.33 -8.37
N ASP A 703 -16.18 4.21 -7.73
CA ASP A 703 -14.89 4.37 -8.40
C ASP A 703 -14.40 3.04 -9.00
N LEU A 704 -14.32 3.00 -10.33
CA LEU A 704 -13.79 1.87 -11.08
C LEU A 704 -12.30 1.62 -10.78
N TRP A 705 -11.50 2.65 -10.50
CA TRP A 705 -10.05 2.49 -10.33
C TRP A 705 -9.70 1.75 -9.03
N HIS A 706 -10.26 2.17 -7.89
CA HIS A 706 -10.08 1.46 -6.63
C HIS A 706 -10.77 0.08 -6.63
N SER A 707 -11.87 -0.08 -7.38
CA SER A 707 -12.63 -1.33 -7.43
C SER A 707 -11.93 -2.38 -8.29
N TRP A 708 -11.42 -2.00 -9.46
CA TRP A 708 -10.66 -2.86 -10.36
C TRP A 708 -9.16 -2.84 -10.03
N HIS A 709 -8.44 -1.78 -10.42
CA HIS A 709 -6.96 -1.73 -10.43
C HIS A 709 -6.35 -1.96 -9.04
N LEU A 710 -6.89 -1.32 -7.99
CA LEU A 710 -6.43 -1.50 -6.61
C LEU A 710 -7.31 -2.45 -5.79
N GLY A 711 -8.26 -3.12 -6.42
CA GLY A 711 -9.22 -4.03 -5.79
C GLY A 711 -9.14 -5.43 -6.39
N VAL A 712 -10.15 -5.79 -7.18
CA VAL A 712 -10.33 -7.15 -7.72
C VAL A 712 -9.12 -7.59 -8.57
N ALA A 713 -8.47 -6.69 -9.31
CA ALA A 713 -7.30 -7.04 -10.11
C ALA A 713 -6.15 -7.61 -9.27
N LYS A 714 -5.96 -7.13 -8.02
CA LYS A 714 -4.90 -7.65 -7.14
C LYS A 714 -5.12 -9.10 -6.74
N VAL A 715 -6.37 -9.48 -6.49
CA VAL A 715 -6.73 -10.85 -6.12
C VAL A 715 -6.72 -11.75 -7.35
N PHE A 716 -7.31 -11.27 -8.45
CA PHE A 716 -7.33 -11.99 -9.72
C PHE A 716 -5.92 -12.27 -10.24
N LEU A 717 -5.09 -11.24 -10.38
CA LEU A 717 -3.73 -11.37 -10.91
C LEU A 717 -2.81 -12.09 -9.93
N GLY A 718 -3.00 -11.91 -8.61
CA GLY A 718 -2.26 -12.70 -7.61
C GLY A 718 -2.50 -14.20 -7.81
N SER A 719 -3.76 -14.60 -7.98
CA SER A 719 -4.14 -16.00 -8.19
C SER A 719 -3.70 -16.52 -9.57
N ALA A 720 -3.84 -15.68 -10.61
CA ALA A 720 -3.40 -16.01 -11.96
C ALA A 720 -1.87 -16.23 -12.03
N LEU A 721 -1.08 -15.41 -11.34
CA LEU A 721 0.38 -15.56 -11.28
C LEU A 721 0.81 -16.80 -10.48
N ALA A 722 0.07 -17.15 -9.42
CA ALA A 722 0.30 -18.39 -8.69
C ALA A 722 0.10 -19.61 -9.61
N LEU A 723 -1.02 -19.68 -10.34
CA LEU A 723 -1.27 -20.73 -11.34
C LEU A 723 -0.25 -20.71 -12.47
N LEU A 724 0.07 -19.53 -13.00
CA LEU A 724 1.01 -19.39 -14.11
C LEU A 724 2.41 -19.84 -13.72
N SER A 725 2.79 -19.71 -12.44
CA SER A 725 4.08 -20.17 -11.95
C SER A 725 4.29 -21.67 -12.16
N ASP A 726 3.23 -22.49 -12.20
CA ASP A 726 3.35 -23.94 -12.38
C ASP A 726 3.85 -24.33 -13.77
N ARG A 727 3.73 -23.43 -14.76
CA ARG A 727 4.30 -23.62 -16.12
C ARG A 727 5.81 -23.44 -16.19
N PHE A 728 6.41 -22.86 -15.15
CA PHE A 728 7.83 -22.56 -15.14
C PHE A 728 8.62 -23.68 -14.47
N PRO A 729 9.81 -24.03 -14.99
CA PRO A 729 10.62 -25.10 -14.43
C PRO A 729 11.11 -24.73 -13.03
N GLY A 730 11.04 -25.68 -12.09
CA GLY A 730 11.56 -25.49 -10.75
C GLY A 730 10.92 -26.43 -9.73
N ARG A 731 11.75 -27.04 -8.87
CA ARG A 731 11.27 -27.95 -7.80
C ARG A 731 10.59 -27.21 -6.64
N SER A 732 10.85 -25.90 -6.48
CA SER A 732 10.25 -25.07 -5.45
C SER A 732 9.48 -23.90 -6.06
N VAL A 733 8.45 -23.42 -5.36
CA VAL A 733 7.68 -22.24 -5.76
C VAL A 733 8.60 -21.03 -6.01
N HIS A 734 9.64 -20.86 -5.19
CA HIS A 734 10.61 -19.78 -5.37
C HIS A 734 11.44 -19.90 -6.66
N ALA A 735 11.82 -21.13 -7.05
CA ALA A 735 12.52 -21.37 -8.32
C ALA A 735 11.60 -21.05 -9.51
N ARG A 736 10.34 -21.52 -9.46
CA ARG A 736 9.35 -21.20 -10.50
C ARG A 736 9.09 -19.70 -10.63
N PHE A 737 8.99 -18.99 -9.50
CA PHE A 737 8.86 -17.53 -9.49
C PHE A 737 10.10 -16.79 -10.00
N ALA A 738 11.30 -17.36 -9.87
CA ALA A 738 12.50 -16.75 -10.43
C ALA A 738 12.45 -16.74 -11.97
N GLU A 739 11.99 -17.84 -12.58
CA GLU A 739 11.80 -17.93 -14.02
C GLU A 739 10.62 -17.08 -14.51
N LEU A 740 9.49 -17.11 -13.79
CA LEU A 740 8.34 -16.22 -14.06
C LEU A 740 8.74 -14.73 -14.02
N ASN A 741 9.58 -14.37 -13.05
CA ASN A 741 10.16 -13.03 -12.96
C ASN A 741 10.97 -12.70 -14.23
N SER A 742 11.92 -13.56 -14.61
CA SER A 742 12.73 -13.36 -15.81
C SER A 742 11.86 -13.19 -17.07
N ALA A 743 10.81 -14.01 -17.21
CA ALA A 743 9.85 -13.91 -18.31
C ALA A 743 9.09 -12.58 -18.32
N TYR A 744 8.62 -12.11 -17.15
CA TYR A 744 7.92 -10.83 -17.05
C TYR A 744 8.80 -9.65 -17.47
N PHE A 745 10.06 -9.60 -17.01
CA PHE A 745 10.98 -8.51 -17.35
C PHE A 745 11.42 -8.56 -18.82
N SER A 746 11.63 -9.77 -19.37
CA SER A 746 11.91 -9.95 -20.79
C SER A 746 10.74 -9.48 -21.65
N TRP A 747 9.52 -9.89 -21.30
CA TRP A 747 8.30 -9.43 -21.97
C TRP A 747 8.14 -7.90 -21.90
N CYS A 748 8.41 -7.29 -20.73
CA CYS A 748 8.37 -5.83 -20.59
C CYS A 748 9.36 -5.14 -21.53
N HIS A 749 10.58 -5.68 -21.66
CA HIS A 749 11.59 -5.15 -22.56
C HIS A 749 11.16 -5.26 -24.04
N GLU A 750 10.72 -6.45 -24.46
CA GLU A 750 10.25 -6.74 -25.82
C GLU A 750 9.07 -5.85 -26.24
N HIS A 751 8.13 -5.58 -25.32
CA HIS A 751 6.90 -4.85 -25.60
C HIS A 751 6.97 -3.36 -25.20
N SER A 752 8.17 -2.85 -24.89
CA SER A 752 8.40 -1.46 -24.49
C SER A 752 7.53 -0.99 -23.31
N HIS A 753 7.31 -1.88 -22.34
CA HIS A 753 6.66 -1.57 -21.07
C HIS A 753 7.71 -1.31 -19.98
N ALA A 754 7.50 -0.25 -19.19
CA ALA A 754 8.36 0.04 -18.06
C ALA A 754 8.07 -0.94 -16.90
N PRO A 755 9.03 -1.73 -16.42
CA PRO A 755 8.80 -2.61 -15.28
C PRO A 755 8.69 -1.76 -14.01
N ILE A 756 7.46 -1.58 -13.51
CA ILE A 756 7.18 -0.80 -12.29
C ILE A 756 7.73 -1.50 -11.03
N LEU A 757 7.81 -2.84 -11.08
CA LEU A 757 8.41 -3.65 -10.03
C LEU A 757 9.92 -3.76 -10.21
N THR A 758 10.62 -3.90 -9.09
CA THR A 758 12.03 -4.32 -9.08
C THR A 758 12.18 -5.84 -9.18
N ARG A 759 11.22 -6.59 -8.62
CA ARG A 759 11.14 -8.05 -8.70
C ARG A 759 9.71 -8.53 -8.53
N LEU A 760 9.36 -9.60 -9.23
CA LEU A 760 8.13 -10.36 -9.08
C LEU A 760 8.41 -11.62 -8.26
N THR A 761 7.85 -11.70 -7.06
CA THR A 761 8.08 -12.81 -6.10
C THR A 761 6.77 -13.25 -5.46
N THR A 762 6.81 -14.35 -4.72
CA THR A 762 5.68 -14.79 -3.88
C THR A 762 5.24 -13.71 -2.88
N SER A 763 6.17 -12.90 -2.38
CA SER A 763 5.86 -11.75 -1.53
C SER A 763 5.12 -10.63 -2.27
N THR A 764 5.30 -10.45 -3.59
CA THR A 764 4.55 -9.47 -4.39
C THR A 764 3.06 -9.77 -4.41
N ILE A 765 2.69 -11.05 -4.27
CA ILE A 765 1.32 -11.55 -4.26
C ILE A 765 0.87 -12.09 -2.90
N GLU A 766 1.56 -11.71 -1.81
CA GLU A 766 1.23 -12.12 -0.43
C GLU A 766 0.95 -13.63 -0.29
N TRP A 767 1.62 -14.46 -1.10
CA TRP A 767 1.30 -15.87 -1.20
C TRP A 767 2.23 -16.70 -0.33
N ASP A 768 1.65 -17.25 0.75
CA ASP A 768 2.20 -18.38 1.49
C ASP A 768 1.46 -19.64 1.00
N PRO A 769 2.15 -20.58 0.33
CA PRO A 769 1.55 -21.76 -0.30
C PRO A 769 0.70 -22.64 0.62
N THR A 770 0.84 -22.48 1.94
CA THR A 770 0.23 -23.38 2.92
C THR A 770 -1.14 -22.94 3.43
N THR A 771 -1.53 -21.66 3.33
CA THR A 771 -2.76 -21.17 4.02
C THR A 771 -3.46 -19.94 3.44
N ASN A 772 -2.85 -19.15 2.54
CA ASN A 772 -3.38 -17.83 2.17
C ASN A 772 -3.79 -17.71 0.69
N TYR A 773 -4.89 -16.99 0.44
CA TYR A 773 -5.28 -16.57 -0.90
C TYR A 773 -4.25 -15.58 -1.48
N PRO A 774 -3.70 -15.82 -2.68
CA PRO A 774 -2.82 -14.87 -3.34
C PRO A 774 -3.49 -13.51 -3.57
N LYS A 775 -2.78 -12.44 -3.24
CA LYS A 775 -3.23 -11.07 -3.40
C LYS A 775 -2.06 -10.11 -3.59
N GLY A 776 -2.12 -9.30 -4.63
CA GLY A 776 -1.12 -8.26 -4.87
C GLY A 776 -0.96 -7.25 -3.73
N ASN A 777 0.28 -7.01 -3.27
CA ASN A 777 0.60 -5.99 -2.27
C ASN A 777 1.02 -4.64 -2.86
N TRP A 778 1.02 -4.49 -4.18
CA TRP A 778 1.45 -3.26 -4.84
C TRP A 778 0.48 -2.10 -4.65
N PHE A 779 0.98 -0.87 -4.69
CA PHE A 779 0.15 0.33 -4.46
C PHE A 779 -0.16 1.13 -5.74
N LYS A 780 0.49 0.80 -6.86
CA LYS A 780 0.29 1.51 -8.13
C LYS A 780 -0.67 0.75 -9.04
N GLY A 781 -1.77 1.38 -9.44
CA GLY A 781 -2.79 0.75 -10.31
C GLY A 781 -2.27 0.36 -11.69
N GLU A 782 -1.28 1.09 -12.22
CA GLU A 782 -0.63 0.82 -13.52
C GLU A 782 0.06 -0.55 -13.57
N LEU A 783 0.51 -1.06 -12.41
CA LEU A 783 1.08 -2.40 -12.35
C LEU A 783 0.03 -3.49 -12.56
N SER A 784 -1.21 -3.30 -12.08
CA SER A 784 -2.31 -4.23 -12.38
C SER A 784 -2.58 -4.29 -13.88
N THR A 785 -2.51 -3.16 -14.59
CA THR A 785 -2.66 -3.11 -16.05
C THR A 785 -1.54 -3.86 -16.75
N THR A 786 -0.28 -3.61 -16.37
CA THR A 786 0.89 -4.22 -17.00
C THR A 786 0.95 -5.73 -16.75
N LEU A 787 0.70 -6.17 -15.50
CA LEU A 787 0.60 -7.59 -15.16
C LEU A 787 -0.58 -8.27 -15.87
N GLY A 788 -1.73 -7.60 -16.00
CA GLY A 788 -2.88 -8.14 -16.73
C GLY A 788 -2.56 -8.40 -18.20
N ARG A 789 -1.83 -7.48 -18.86
CA ARG A 789 -1.35 -7.67 -20.23
C ARG A 789 -0.34 -8.80 -20.35
N PHE A 790 0.59 -8.90 -19.41
CA PHE A 790 1.54 -10.02 -19.36
C PHE A 790 0.84 -11.36 -19.17
N VAL A 791 -0.09 -11.48 -18.22
CA VAL A 791 -0.86 -12.72 -18.00
C VAL A 791 -1.68 -13.06 -19.24
N ARG A 792 -2.33 -12.07 -19.88
CA ARG A 792 -3.03 -12.26 -21.16
C ARG A 792 -2.10 -12.80 -22.25
N TYR A 793 -0.89 -12.25 -22.37
CA TYR A 793 0.11 -12.71 -23.32
C TYR A 793 0.50 -14.17 -23.05
N MET A 794 0.82 -14.50 -21.80
CA MET A 794 1.27 -15.84 -21.41
C MET A 794 0.18 -16.92 -21.54
N THR A 795 -1.09 -16.53 -21.49
CA THR A 795 -2.25 -17.43 -21.63
C THR A 795 -2.85 -17.42 -23.03
N SER A 796 -2.35 -16.55 -23.92
CA SER A 796 -2.76 -16.53 -25.33
C SER A 796 -2.12 -17.70 -26.10
N GLY A 797 -2.87 -18.34 -26.99
CA GLY A 797 -2.38 -19.46 -27.82
C GLY A 797 -3.15 -20.78 -27.68
N GLY A 798 -4.12 -20.88 -26.76
CA GLY A 798 -5.10 -21.98 -26.71
C GLY A 798 -4.54 -23.36 -26.33
N ASN A 799 -3.26 -23.47 -26.00
CA ASN A 799 -2.60 -24.71 -25.58
C ASN A 799 -2.12 -24.58 -24.13
N ASN A 800 -3.04 -24.22 -23.23
CA ASN A 800 -2.72 -24.19 -21.80
C ASN A 800 -2.92 -25.59 -21.20
N GLU A 801 -2.03 -25.98 -20.29
CA GLU A 801 -2.03 -27.30 -19.63
C GLU A 801 -3.25 -27.55 -18.73
N SER A 802 -3.98 -26.50 -18.35
CA SER A 802 -5.13 -26.57 -17.45
C SER A 802 -6.26 -25.65 -17.90
N ARG A 803 -7.50 -26.15 -17.79
CA ARG A 803 -8.72 -25.37 -18.03
C ARG A 803 -8.79 -24.08 -17.19
N MET A 804 -8.19 -24.08 -15.98
CA MET A 804 -8.12 -22.85 -15.17
C MET A 804 -7.29 -21.76 -15.86
N LEU A 805 -6.19 -22.12 -16.52
CA LEU A 805 -5.35 -21.15 -17.22
C LEU A 805 -6.03 -20.60 -18.48
N ASP A 806 -6.82 -21.43 -19.20
CA ASP A 806 -7.66 -20.94 -20.30
C ASP A 806 -8.67 -19.91 -19.81
N LEU A 807 -9.36 -20.21 -18.71
CA LEU A 807 -10.34 -19.31 -18.11
C LEU A 807 -9.68 -18.02 -17.60
N VAL A 808 -8.44 -18.08 -17.09
CA VAL A 808 -7.65 -16.89 -16.74
C VAL A 808 -7.37 -16.04 -17.99
N GLY A 809 -6.98 -16.65 -19.10
CA GLY A 809 -6.76 -15.94 -20.37
C GLY A 809 -8.04 -15.31 -20.92
N GLU A 810 -9.15 -16.06 -20.93
CA GLU A 810 -10.47 -15.55 -21.30
C GLU A 810 -10.91 -14.37 -20.42
N ALA A 811 -10.71 -14.48 -19.09
CA ALA A 811 -11.01 -13.43 -18.14
C ALA A 811 -10.14 -12.17 -18.38
N CYS A 812 -8.83 -12.34 -18.58
CA CYS A 812 -7.92 -11.24 -18.89
C CYS A 812 -8.30 -10.51 -20.17
N ALA A 813 -8.62 -11.26 -21.24
CA ALA A 813 -9.03 -10.67 -22.51
C ALA A 813 -10.35 -9.90 -22.39
N ALA A 814 -11.32 -10.45 -21.65
CA ALA A 814 -12.61 -9.80 -21.43
C ALA A 814 -12.47 -8.50 -20.64
N ILE A 815 -11.76 -8.51 -19.50
CA ILE A 815 -11.63 -7.30 -18.69
C ILE A 815 -10.72 -6.25 -19.33
N ASP A 816 -9.68 -6.67 -20.05
CA ASP A 816 -8.84 -5.74 -20.81
C ASP A 816 -9.65 -5.05 -21.90
N THR A 817 -10.50 -5.78 -22.64
CA THR A 817 -11.40 -5.19 -23.66
C THR A 817 -12.35 -4.17 -23.04
N CYS A 818 -13.02 -4.53 -21.94
CA CYS A 818 -13.92 -3.63 -21.22
C CYS A 818 -13.19 -2.35 -20.75
N VAL A 819 -12.16 -2.52 -19.92
CA VAL A 819 -11.47 -1.38 -19.28
C VAL A 819 -10.77 -0.52 -20.31
N ARG A 820 -10.06 -1.11 -21.28
CA ARG A 820 -9.41 -0.37 -22.37
C ARG A 820 -10.43 0.43 -23.17
N GLY A 821 -11.57 -0.18 -23.52
CA GLY A 821 -12.67 0.50 -24.20
C GLY A 821 -13.16 1.72 -23.43
N LEU A 822 -13.36 1.62 -22.11
CA LEU A 822 -13.77 2.76 -21.28
C LEU A 822 -12.75 3.93 -21.30
N TYR A 823 -11.45 3.64 -21.36
CA TYR A 823 -10.38 4.66 -21.47
C TYR A 823 -10.16 5.17 -22.91
N GLU A 824 -10.68 4.49 -23.92
CA GLU A 824 -10.57 4.88 -25.34
C GLU A 824 -11.72 5.79 -25.79
N HIS A 825 -12.80 5.86 -24.99
CA HIS A 825 -13.99 6.64 -25.31
C HIS A 825 -14.12 7.92 -24.49
N ASP A 826 -15.07 8.75 -24.92
CA ASP A 826 -15.39 10.05 -24.34
C ASP A 826 -16.28 9.93 -23.09
N ALA A 827 -16.75 11.06 -22.55
CA ALA A 827 -17.57 11.11 -21.34
C ALA A 827 -18.95 10.44 -21.51
N PHE A 828 -19.41 10.29 -22.75
CA PHE A 828 -20.63 9.56 -23.10
C PHE A 828 -20.31 8.48 -24.12
N LEU A 829 -20.82 7.28 -23.85
CA LEU A 829 -20.75 6.11 -24.71
C LEU A 829 -22.04 6.02 -25.52
N PRO A 830 -21.99 5.72 -26.84
CA PRO A 830 -23.16 5.21 -27.54
C PRO A 830 -23.67 3.94 -26.85
N SER A 831 -24.99 3.75 -26.79
CA SER A 831 -25.57 2.62 -26.06
C SER A 831 -25.11 1.25 -26.54
N GLU A 832 -24.88 1.08 -27.86
CA GLU A 832 -24.34 -0.16 -28.40
C GLU A 832 -22.93 -0.45 -27.84
N THR A 833 -22.04 0.55 -27.87
CA THR A 833 -20.70 0.46 -27.29
C THR A 833 -20.75 0.21 -25.78
N ALA A 834 -21.63 0.91 -25.06
CA ALA A 834 -21.80 0.72 -23.61
C ALA A 834 -22.23 -0.72 -23.29
N ARG A 835 -23.17 -1.26 -24.06
CA ARG A 835 -23.63 -2.65 -23.92
C ARG A 835 -22.51 -3.64 -24.21
N GLU A 836 -21.76 -3.45 -25.30
CA GLU A 836 -20.63 -4.32 -25.67
C GLU A 836 -19.56 -4.34 -24.55
N LEU A 837 -19.12 -3.16 -24.09
CA LEU A 837 -18.12 -3.06 -23.04
C LEU A 837 -18.62 -3.64 -21.72
N GLY A 838 -19.89 -3.41 -21.38
CA GLY A 838 -20.54 -4.00 -20.21
C GLY A 838 -20.59 -5.52 -20.28
N GLU A 839 -20.92 -6.10 -21.43
CA GLU A 839 -20.93 -7.56 -21.62
C GLU A 839 -19.55 -8.20 -21.48
N HIS A 840 -18.50 -7.52 -21.94
CA HIS A 840 -17.12 -7.93 -21.67
C HIS A 840 -16.78 -7.90 -20.17
N GLY A 841 -17.21 -6.86 -19.45
CA GLY A 841 -17.09 -6.78 -17.99
C GLY A 841 -17.83 -7.92 -17.28
N LEU A 842 -19.06 -8.22 -17.68
CA LEU A 842 -19.85 -9.33 -17.13
C LEU A 842 -19.24 -10.70 -17.48
N ARG A 843 -18.67 -10.85 -18.68
CA ARG A 843 -17.92 -12.07 -19.06
C ARG A 843 -16.75 -12.29 -18.11
N PHE A 844 -16.00 -11.24 -17.78
CA PHE A 844 -14.95 -11.33 -16.76
C PHE A 844 -15.49 -11.83 -15.42
N LEU A 845 -16.60 -11.28 -14.91
CA LEU A 845 -17.19 -11.69 -13.63
C LEU A 845 -17.64 -13.16 -13.63
N ARG A 846 -18.24 -13.63 -14.73
CA ARG A 846 -18.60 -15.05 -14.91
C ARG A 846 -17.38 -15.96 -14.91
N ARG A 847 -16.30 -15.56 -15.57
CA ARG A 847 -15.04 -16.33 -15.58
C ARG A 847 -14.36 -16.33 -14.22
N PHE A 848 -14.32 -15.18 -13.53
CA PHE A 848 -13.77 -15.07 -12.19
C PHE A 848 -14.49 -16.00 -11.19
N THR A 849 -15.82 -16.03 -11.20
CA THR A 849 -16.61 -16.91 -10.33
C THR A 849 -16.45 -18.38 -10.67
N THR A 850 -16.35 -18.72 -11.97
CA THR A 850 -16.03 -20.09 -12.40
C THR A 850 -14.66 -20.52 -11.88
N LEU A 851 -13.65 -19.66 -11.99
CA LEU A 851 -12.29 -19.89 -11.47
C LEU A 851 -12.29 -20.09 -9.94
N ALA A 852 -13.01 -19.26 -9.21
CA ALA A 852 -13.15 -19.39 -7.76
C ALA A 852 -13.78 -20.73 -7.36
N ARG A 853 -14.86 -21.14 -8.05
CA ARG A 853 -15.52 -22.43 -7.83
C ARG A 853 -14.59 -23.61 -8.11
N MET A 854 -13.96 -23.64 -9.30
CA MET A 854 -13.04 -24.73 -9.66
C MET A 854 -11.85 -24.83 -8.70
N SER A 855 -11.35 -23.69 -8.23
CA SER A 855 -10.24 -23.67 -7.27
C SER A 855 -10.65 -24.29 -5.95
N LEU A 856 -11.84 -23.93 -5.44
CA LEU A 856 -12.40 -24.51 -4.22
C LEU A 856 -12.63 -26.02 -4.36
N GLU A 857 -13.22 -26.46 -5.48
CA GLU A 857 -13.44 -27.89 -5.80
C GLU A 857 -12.12 -28.68 -5.88
N SER A 858 -11.05 -28.03 -6.35
CA SER A 858 -9.71 -28.64 -6.42
C SER A 858 -8.94 -28.59 -5.10
N GLY A 859 -9.47 -27.96 -4.05
CA GLY A 859 -8.80 -27.77 -2.76
C GLY A 859 -7.76 -26.63 -2.73
N TRP A 860 -7.82 -25.70 -3.70
CA TRP A 860 -6.89 -24.58 -3.84
C TRP A 860 -7.53 -23.27 -3.36
N ALA A 861 -6.82 -22.52 -2.51
CA ALA A 861 -7.24 -21.20 -2.05
C ALA A 861 -6.90 -20.10 -3.08
N LEU A 862 -7.58 -20.09 -4.23
CA LEU A 862 -7.40 -19.10 -5.29
C LEU A 862 -8.68 -18.29 -5.57
N PHE A 863 -8.52 -17.11 -6.17
CA PHE A 863 -9.60 -16.22 -6.65
C PHE A 863 -10.62 -15.82 -5.60
N LEU A 864 -10.15 -15.25 -4.47
CA LEU A 864 -11.01 -14.78 -3.39
C LEU A 864 -12.08 -13.77 -3.89
N VAL A 865 -13.35 -14.10 -3.66
CA VAL A 865 -14.48 -13.20 -3.92
C VAL A 865 -14.50 -12.11 -2.84
N THR A 866 -14.30 -10.85 -3.25
CA THR A 866 -14.30 -9.69 -2.32
C THR A 866 -15.48 -8.78 -2.61
N PRO A 867 -15.99 -8.00 -1.64
CA PRO A 867 -17.13 -7.08 -1.84
C PRO A 867 -16.98 -6.14 -3.04
N LYS A 868 -15.75 -5.75 -3.42
CA LYS A 868 -15.48 -4.92 -4.59
C LYS A 868 -15.92 -5.55 -5.92
N ILE A 869 -16.09 -6.87 -5.97
CA ILE A 869 -16.61 -7.55 -7.16
C ILE A 869 -18.08 -7.18 -7.44
N HIS A 870 -18.85 -6.92 -6.38
CA HIS A 870 -20.24 -6.47 -6.49
C HIS A 870 -20.31 -5.03 -7.01
N VAL A 871 -19.36 -4.18 -6.62
CA VAL A 871 -19.20 -2.83 -7.20
C VAL A 871 -18.94 -2.93 -8.71
N LEU A 872 -18.07 -3.84 -9.15
CA LEU A 872 -17.86 -4.08 -10.58
C LEU A 872 -19.12 -4.60 -11.27
N GLN A 873 -19.91 -5.44 -10.61
CA GLN A 873 -21.20 -5.88 -11.15
C GLN A 873 -22.16 -4.71 -11.33
N HIS A 874 -22.25 -3.77 -10.39
CA HIS A 874 -23.00 -2.53 -10.58
C HIS A 874 -22.52 -1.75 -11.81
N VAL A 875 -21.21 -1.51 -11.92
CA VAL A 875 -20.66 -0.75 -13.05
C VAL A 875 -20.94 -1.43 -14.39
N PHE A 876 -20.76 -2.75 -14.49
CA PHE A 876 -20.92 -3.46 -15.76
C PHE A 876 -22.38 -3.78 -16.10
N LEU A 877 -23.20 -4.17 -15.12
CA LEU A 877 -24.60 -4.51 -15.33
C LEU A 877 -25.48 -3.26 -15.35
N VAL A 878 -25.42 -2.44 -14.30
CA VAL A 878 -26.36 -1.33 -14.09
C VAL A 878 -25.92 -0.11 -14.90
N ASP A 879 -24.67 0.33 -14.71
CA ASP A 879 -24.19 1.61 -15.28
C ASP A 879 -23.83 1.51 -16.77
N LEU A 880 -23.74 0.29 -17.33
CA LEU A 880 -23.44 0.05 -18.75
C LEU A 880 -24.57 -0.70 -19.47
N VAL A 881 -24.78 -1.98 -19.18
CA VAL A 881 -25.73 -2.82 -19.95
C VAL A 881 -27.18 -2.32 -19.80
N LEU A 882 -27.67 -2.17 -18.56
CA LEU A 882 -29.05 -1.74 -18.31
C LEU A 882 -29.26 -0.25 -18.58
N ALA A 883 -28.21 0.57 -18.46
CA ALA A 883 -28.26 1.98 -18.85
C ALA A 883 -28.39 2.13 -20.37
N ALA A 884 -27.71 1.27 -21.15
CA ALA A 884 -27.80 1.27 -22.62
C ALA A 884 -29.21 0.98 -23.15
N ASP A 885 -30.06 0.32 -22.36
CA ASP A 885 -31.45 0.03 -22.74
C ASP A 885 -32.37 1.25 -22.55
N ARG A 886 -31.93 2.32 -21.87
CA ARG A 886 -32.79 3.47 -21.50
C ARG A 886 -32.72 4.66 -22.46
N GLY A 887 -31.65 4.77 -23.24
CA GLY A 887 -31.41 5.95 -24.10
C GLY A 887 -30.37 5.66 -25.17
N ALA A 888 -30.01 6.68 -25.96
CA ALA A 888 -28.98 6.57 -27.00
C ALA A 888 -27.55 6.71 -26.47
N TRP A 889 -27.41 7.29 -25.26
CA TRP A 889 -26.15 7.57 -24.61
C TRP A 889 -26.13 7.01 -23.19
N VAL A 890 -24.93 6.63 -22.75
CA VAL A 890 -24.63 6.22 -21.37
C VAL A 890 -23.45 7.04 -20.87
N VAL A 891 -23.51 7.56 -19.64
CA VAL A 891 -22.36 8.23 -19.03
C VAL A 891 -21.25 7.22 -18.82
N ASN A 892 -20.06 7.49 -19.37
CA ASN A 892 -18.91 6.62 -19.20
C ASN A 892 -18.50 6.56 -17.72
N PRO A 893 -18.50 5.39 -17.06
CA PRO A 893 -18.14 5.26 -15.65
C PRO A 893 -16.74 5.79 -15.30
N ILE A 894 -15.85 5.93 -16.29
CA ILE A 894 -14.51 6.52 -16.08
C ILE A 894 -14.58 7.99 -15.62
N CYS A 895 -15.67 8.70 -15.89
CA CYS A 895 -15.90 10.07 -15.44
C CYS A 895 -15.89 10.21 -13.91
N TYR A 896 -16.24 9.14 -13.19
CA TYR A 896 -16.28 9.10 -11.73
C TYR A 896 -15.00 8.54 -11.11
N SER A 897 -14.02 8.19 -11.95
CA SER A 897 -12.81 7.52 -11.48
C SER A 897 -11.75 8.51 -10.96
N VAL A 898 -11.04 8.11 -9.90
CA VAL A 898 -10.31 9.05 -9.03
C VAL A 898 -8.79 9.09 -9.22
N GLN A 899 -8.24 8.54 -10.31
CA GLN A 899 -6.79 8.46 -10.58
C GLN A 899 -6.10 9.83 -10.52
N GLN A 900 -6.70 10.83 -11.17
CA GLN A 900 -6.18 12.22 -11.14
C GLN A 900 -6.38 12.87 -9.77
N SER A 901 -7.46 12.51 -9.08
CA SER A 901 -7.72 12.99 -7.73
C SER A 901 -6.72 12.40 -6.73
N GLU A 902 -6.26 11.15 -6.90
CA GLU A 902 -5.20 10.55 -6.08
C GLU A 902 -3.85 11.27 -6.22
N ASP A 903 -3.47 11.70 -7.44
CA ASP A 903 -2.29 12.57 -7.63
C ASP A 903 -2.47 13.90 -6.87
N PHE A 904 -3.67 14.48 -6.89
CA PHE A 904 -3.99 15.70 -6.16
C PHE A 904 -3.89 15.53 -4.63
N ILE A 905 -4.43 14.43 -4.09
CA ILE A 905 -4.29 14.06 -2.67
C ILE A 905 -2.80 13.92 -2.32
N GLY A 906 -2.03 13.21 -3.14
CA GLY A 906 -0.60 12.99 -2.94
C GLY A 906 0.23 14.29 -2.96
N ARG A 907 -0.15 15.26 -3.80
CA ARG A 907 0.47 16.60 -3.86
C ARG A 907 0.21 17.41 -2.60
N ASN A 908 -1.04 17.54 -2.19
CA ASN A 908 -1.38 18.30 -0.97
C ASN A 908 -0.85 17.60 0.29
N SER A 909 -0.85 16.27 0.33
CA SER A 909 -0.21 15.49 1.41
C SER A 909 1.30 15.72 1.49
N ARG A 910 1.99 15.86 0.35
CA ARG A 910 3.41 16.23 0.31
C ARG A 910 3.67 17.59 0.95
N VAL A 911 2.81 18.57 0.65
CA VAL A 911 2.86 19.91 1.25
C VAL A 911 2.67 19.82 2.76
N ALA A 912 1.63 19.09 3.21
CA ALA A 912 1.32 18.90 4.62
C ALA A 912 2.47 18.28 5.44
N ARG A 913 3.29 17.40 4.83
CA ARG A 913 4.47 16.80 5.47
C ARG A 913 5.59 17.79 5.78
N LYS A 914 5.60 18.96 5.14
CA LYS A 914 6.67 19.96 5.21
C LYS A 914 6.33 21.18 6.06
N VAL A 915 5.14 21.19 6.67
CA VAL A 915 4.65 22.30 7.51
C VAL A 915 4.47 21.85 8.96
N HIS A 916 4.33 22.81 9.87
CA HIS A 916 4.08 22.51 11.27
C HIS A 916 2.67 21.92 11.46
N PRO A 917 2.48 20.86 12.29
CA PRO A 917 1.18 20.18 12.42
C PRO A 917 0.03 21.09 12.83
N SER A 918 0.26 22.02 13.75
CA SER A 918 -0.77 22.96 14.23
C SER A 918 -1.22 23.98 13.18
N GLN A 919 -0.41 24.20 12.13
CA GLN A 919 -0.76 25.11 11.03
C GLN A 919 -0.94 24.34 9.72
N ALA A 920 -1.01 23.00 9.76
CA ALA A 920 -0.95 22.18 8.57
C ALA A 920 -2.07 22.52 7.58
N SER A 921 -3.30 22.70 8.08
CA SER A 921 -4.43 23.06 7.23
C SER A 921 -4.21 24.40 6.52
N ARG A 922 -3.90 25.45 7.28
CA ARG A 922 -3.69 26.79 6.73
C ARG A 922 -2.52 26.86 5.75
N ARG A 923 -1.36 26.32 6.14
CA ARG A 923 -0.16 26.36 5.29
C ARG A 923 -0.29 25.48 4.05
N CYS A 924 -1.08 24.40 4.13
CA CYS A 924 -1.38 23.60 2.95
C CYS A 924 -2.19 24.39 1.92
N LEU A 925 -3.24 25.11 2.36
CA LEU A 925 -4.04 25.97 1.47
C LEU A 925 -3.21 27.11 0.86
N GLU A 926 -2.44 27.82 1.69
CA GLU A 926 -1.55 28.90 1.25
C GLU A 926 -0.54 28.43 0.20
N ARG A 927 0.16 27.32 0.46
CA ARG A 927 1.12 26.75 -0.51
C ARG A 927 0.43 26.13 -1.73
N HIS A 928 -0.78 25.58 -1.57
CA HIS A 928 -1.58 25.08 -2.68
C HIS A 928 -1.84 26.20 -3.69
N LEU A 929 -2.28 27.38 -3.25
CA LEU A 929 -2.55 28.52 -4.14
C LEU A 929 -1.29 29.04 -4.85
N LEU A 930 -0.12 29.00 -4.19
CA LEU A 930 1.17 29.32 -4.82
C LEU A 930 1.54 28.29 -5.91
N HIS A 931 1.40 27.01 -5.61
CA HIS A 931 1.69 25.95 -6.58
C HIS A 931 0.70 25.97 -7.74
N ALA A 932 -0.58 26.21 -7.46
CA ALA A 932 -1.60 26.35 -8.48
C ALA A 932 -1.30 27.55 -9.37
N TYR A 933 -0.93 28.72 -8.84
CA TYR A 933 -0.53 29.88 -9.64
C TYR A 933 0.58 29.55 -10.63
N LYS A 934 1.64 28.88 -10.16
CA LYS A 934 2.73 28.40 -11.02
C LYS A 934 2.20 27.50 -12.15
N GLN A 935 1.37 26.52 -11.83
CA GLN A 935 0.86 25.58 -12.84
C GLN A 935 -0.12 26.22 -13.81
N TYR A 936 -0.94 27.17 -13.37
CA TYR A 936 -1.81 27.95 -14.26
C TYR A 936 -1.00 28.79 -15.25
N ARG A 937 0.11 29.40 -14.79
CA ARG A 937 1.05 30.11 -15.68
C ARG A 937 1.74 29.19 -16.68
N GLU A 938 2.31 28.07 -16.21
CA GLU A 938 2.98 27.09 -17.08
C GLU A 938 2.03 26.49 -18.11
N ALA A 939 0.73 26.40 -17.78
CA ALA A 939 -0.31 25.94 -18.70
C ALA A 939 -0.83 27.04 -19.64
N GLY A 940 -0.38 28.29 -19.52
CA GLY A 940 -0.86 29.42 -20.31
C GLY A 940 -2.30 29.86 -19.98
N LEU A 941 -2.82 29.49 -18.80
CA LEU A 941 -4.17 29.85 -18.35
C LEU A 941 -4.23 31.25 -17.71
N LEU A 942 -3.09 31.74 -17.22
CA LEU A 942 -2.93 33.11 -16.75
C LEU A 942 -1.89 33.81 -17.62
N VAL A 943 -2.28 34.93 -18.22
CA VAL A 943 -1.39 35.82 -18.98
C VAL A 943 -0.99 36.97 -18.06
N ASP A 944 0.30 37.32 -18.02
CA ASP A 944 0.76 38.49 -17.27
C ASP A 944 0.26 39.75 -17.98
N ALA A 945 -0.17 40.78 -17.25
CA ALA A 945 -0.54 42.08 -17.83
C ALA A 945 0.65 42.85 -18.45
N ARG A 946 1.79 42.20 -18.64
CA ARG A 946 3.02 42.75 -19.24
C ARG A 946 3.35 42.13 -20.61
N ASP A 947 2.59 41.13 -21.04
CA ASP A 947 2.48 40.68 -22.42
C ASP A 947 1.13 41.17 -22.99
#